data_AF-A0AA41FYI5-F1
#
_entry.id   AF-A0AA41FYI5-F1
#
_cell.length_a   1.000
_cell.length_b   1.000
_cell.length_c   1.000
_cell.angle_alpha   90.00
_cell.angle_beta   90.00
_cell.angle_gamma   90.00
#
_symmetry.space_group_name_H-M   'P 1'
#
loop_
_entity.id
_entity.type
_entity.pdbx_description
1 polymer ?
#
loop_
_entity_poly.entity_id
_entity_poly.type
_entity_poly.pdbx_seq_one_letter_code
_entity_poly.pdbx_strand_id
1 'polypeptide(L)'
;MVDLTRRQLLSTSAAAALGASVFGVASGEEIEESDTPGAPSVKGSLKRFSTTAFGAEVTGPFVFEDGSLLYSLQHPEGKNPEPFGRAAVGYFSGFQFEFDGSNDDFPEVGIPDTEEKQRRVRSGAGNYEILVQGREPINGGEERLGVVQTPDGTDITQENFAGTQYGGAATNPDCNQFVPTNDEGTEGYLFTNWENSPGCVSRVPLSQTENGEWSADTENAMNLTNTESLREHGGTRINCYGDLSPWGTMISAEENYAHPRVSLKATVSDIVEAGSGEGLIGGCQFWNRPNPSEISGAIETYAENGDLESNFGPQGYWALTGVEFLAYYLGAERDDQGDGENLATTPIDDVYPNPYRYGYFVDFREPTADEPEAVKYYVMGRASWEAPDIEGDQRTVYGCSDGDSKGIYKFVADEPIPEYDDPMDVAGTLYAPKITNDAASAAESDSRNSPAQTPLDVEWLELGHATNGEVESWIAEYDDVTQADYLSAHADWEEGDEVTAETIKQADLTVIENGNQNYVANEEIVEWADQYESNGPDGVDEDLRHVPFLETRAAAKEIGASIEFNKAEGVDSMDDSQPGDFVYFGISEFNDALADEEGDIQMDRVDGGVVYRGVLEPDYNVSTLEPVITGPDFTDPPEDANDALRNIDNVYTMRDGRVLCCEDGFGGPARSYPNDGLYVYQPNVIVGLGSAAVGGGSTGSVPLTASSLPAGFSGARLTVSVSNPDIASITGVSFPDALGLTESSISDDGSSATIRVADVDTNVQSGAMDVELATLDVRADGGGTTDLTVEVNAMDDESGTAIEAETRDGLVVGGPKTVVGDAAPTDPDGDGRFEDLNGNGRLDYEDVQVLFSNMDADSVRLNIGAYDFNENGKLDFADVTALYEEVN
;
A
#
# COMPACT_ATOMS: atom_id res chain seq x y z
N MET A 1 -7.09 -8.51 54.46
CA MET A 1 -6.42 -7.21 54.27
C MET A 1 -4.93 -7.49 54.19
N VAL A 2 -4.50 -7.86 52.99
CA VAL A 2 -3.14 -7.82 52.46
C VAL A 2 -3.39 -7.55 50.97
N ASP A 3 -2.89 -6.42 50.48
CA ASP A 3 -2.96 -5.97 49.10
C ASP A 3 -2.30 -6.98 48.17
N LEU A 4 -3.04 -7.41 47.15
CA LEU A 4 -2.51 -8.05 45.95
C LEU A 4 -2.64 -7.01 44.83
N THR A 5 -1.56 -6.25 44.66
CA THR A 5 -1.43 -5.17 43.69
C THR A 5 -1.36 -5.72 42.27
N ARG A 6 -2.36 -5.35 41.44
CA ARG A 6 -2.38 -4.96 40.00
C ARG A 6 -1.38 -5.50 38.94
N ARG A 7 -0.31 -6.22 39.28
CA ARG A 7 0.79 -6.60 38.36
C ARG A 7 0.76 -8.04 37.83
N GLN A 8 -0.22 -8.86 38.24
CA GLN A 8 -0.25 -10.29 37.90
C GLN A 8 -1.51 -10.72 37.11
N LEU A 9 -2.30 -9.77 36.63
CA LEU A 9 -3.49 -10.03 35.81
C LEU A 9 -3.32 -9.63 34.34
N LEU A 10 -2.13 -9.15 33.96
CA LEU A 10 -1.74 -8.75 32.59
C LEU A 10 -0.99 -9.86 31.82
N SER A 11 -0.91 -11.09 32.34
CA SER A 11 0.00 -12.10 31.78
C SER A 11 -0.68 -13.40 31.29
N THR A 12 -1.99 -13.42 31.03
CA THR A 12 -2.68 -14.66 30.59
C THR A 12 -3.82 -14.46 29.58
N SER A 13 -3.79 -13.37 28.83
CA SER A 13 -4.46 -13.32 27.52
C SER A 13 -3.31 -13.26 26.53
N ALA A 14 -3.21 -14.22 25.61
CA ALA A 14 -2.30 -14.11 24.46
C ALA A 14 -2.45 -12.69 23.90
N ALA A 15 -1.44 -11.83 23.94
CA ALA A 15 -0.36 -11.87 22.95
C ALA A 15 -0.95 -12.20 21.56
N ALA A 16 -2.00 -11.46 21.18
CA ALA A 16 -2.24 -11.13 19.79
C ALA A 16 -0.99 -10.41 19.29
N ALA A 17 -0.56 -10.81 18.09
CA ALA A 17 0.82 -10.74 17.66
C ALA A 17 1.19 -9.46 16.89
N LEU A 18 0.36 -8.40 16.94
CA LEU A 18 0.52 -7.21 16.11
C LEU A 18 0.92 -5.96 16.92
N GLY A 19 2.06 -5.97 17.63
CA GLY A 19 2.50 -4.72 18.30
C GLY A 19 3.59 -4.84 19.38
N ALA A 20 4.27 -5.98 19.51
CA ALA A 20 5.35 -6.14 20.46
C ALA A 20 6.71 -5.67 19.88
N SER A 21 6.82 -4.41 19.46
CA SER A 21 8.11 -3.71 19.33
C SER A 21 8.57 -3.09 20.68
N VAL A 22 7.71 -3.05 21.71
CA VAL A 22 8.05 -2.42 22.99
C VAL A 22 8.86 -3.35 23.92
N PHE A 23 10.11 -3.63 23.56
CA PHE A 23 11.16 -3.95 24.54
C PHE A 23 12.51 -3.33 24.14
N GLY A 24 12.65 -2.04 24.47
CA GLY A 24 13.84 -1.46 25.09
C GLY A 24 15.16 -1.49 24.30
N VAL A 25 15.29 -0.59 23.34
CA VAL A 25 16.49 0.25 23.21
C VAL A 25 15.99 1.69 23.14
N ALA A 26 16.53 2.58 23.95
CA ALA A 26 16.11 3.97 23.99
C ALA A 26 16.55 4.69 22.71
N SER A 27 15.62 4.89 21.77
CA SER A 27 15.75 5.84 20.65
C SER A 27 14.65 6.89 20.80
N GLY A 28 15.03 8.16 20.97
CA GLY A 28 14.13 9.31 21.16
C GLY A 28 13.44 9.40 22.53
N GLU A 29 13.42 10.60 23.15
CA GLU A 29 12.37 10.87 24.15
C GLU A 29 11.06 11.04 23.36
N GLU A 30 10.21 10.01 23.33
CA GLU A 30 8.88 10.10 22.74
C GLU A 30 8.11 11.26 23.40
N ILE A 31 7.40 12.05 22.58
CA ILE A 31 6.62 13.17 23.10
C ILE A 31 5.45 12.66 23.97
N GLU A 32 5.18 13.36 25.08
CA GLU A 32 4.05 12.99 25.94
C GLU A 32 2.73 13.09 25.16
N GLU A 33 1.85 12.11 25.36
CA GLU A 33 0.48 12.13 24.85
C GLU A 33 -0.20 13.49 25.16
N SER A 34 -0.87 14.06 24.17
CA SER A 34 -1.53 15.36 24.27
C SER A 34 -2.92 15.35 23.62
N ASP A 35 -3.59 16.51 23.65
CA ASP A 35 -4.86 16.76 22.96
C ASP A 35 -4.49 17.45 21.64
N THR A 36 -4.41 16.66 20.57
CA THR A 36 -3.88 17.04 19.26
C THR A 36 -4.92 17.87 18.50
N PRO A 37 -4.60 19.11 18.07
CA PRO A 37 -5.58 19.98 17.44
C PRO A 37 -6.21 19.37 16.19
N GLY A 38 -7.53 19.14 16.25
CA GLY A 38 -8.30 18.62 15.11
C GLY A 38 -8.36 17.10 15.04
N ALA A 39 -7.82 16.37 16.01
CA ALA A 39 -8.09 14.95 16.21
C ALA A 39 -9.25 14.75 17.22
N PRO A 40 -10.09 13.71 17.07
CA PRO A 40 -10.35 13.01 15.82
C PRO A 40 -11.09 13.91 14.81
N SER A 41 -10.92 13.66 13.51
CA SER A 41 -11.68 14.36 12.44
C SER A 41 -11.90 13.51 11.19
N VAL A 42 -12.88 13.92 10.39
CA VAL A 42 -13.24 13.33 9.09
C VAL A 42 -13.60 14.46 8.13
N LYS A 43 -12.96 14.51 6.96
CA LYS A 43 -13.35 15.38 5.82
C LYS A 43 -14.36 14.66 4.95
N GLY A 44 -15.64 14.79 5.29
CA GLY A 44 -16.73 14.00 4.70
C GLY A 44 -17.59 13.40 5.79
N SER A 45 -18.00 12.15 5.62
CA SER A 45 -18.71 11.41 6.68
C SER A 45 -18.20 9.98 6.83
N LEU A 46 -18.25 9.47 8.05
CA LEU A 46 -17.84 8.10 8.38
C LEU A 46 -19.01 7.44 9.10
N LYS A 47 -19.40 6.23 8.67
CA LYS A 47 -20.52 5.48 9.28
C LYS A 47 -20.10 4.06 9.61
N ARG A 48 -20.27 3.63 10.86
CA ARG A 48 -20.00 2.25 11.29
C ARG A 48 -21.01 1.27 10.68
N PHE A 49 -20.55 0.39 9.81
CA PHE A 49 -21.35 -0.66 9.20
C PHE A 49 -21.42 -1.90 10.09
N SER A 50 -20.27 -2.41 10.57
CA SER A 50 -20.19 -3.66 11.34
C SER A 50 -19.30 -3.53 12.58
N THR A 51 -19.48 -4.43 13.54
CA THR A 51 -18.48 -4.75 14.58
C THR A 51 -18.21 -6.24 14.60
N THR A 52 -16.94 -6.62 14.78
CA THR A 52 -16.51 -8.02 14.84
C THR A 52 -16.99 -8.75 16.10
N ALA A 53 -16.75 -10.06 16.17
CA ALA A 53 -16.82 -10.78 17.43
C ALA A 53 -15.56 -10.50 18.28
N PHE A 54 -15.65 -10.71 19.59
CA PHE A 54 -14.60 -10.33 20.53
C PHE A 54 -13.26 -10.99 20.19
N GLY A 55 -12.20 -10.17 20.16
CA GLY A 55 -10.84 -10.59 19.85
C GLY A 55 -10.65 -10.98 18.39
N ALA A 56 -11.48 -10.45 17.48
CA ALA A 56 -11.32 -10.62 16.06
C ALA A 56 -11.19 -9.26 15.39
N GLU A 57 -10.41 -9.22 14.32
CA GLU A 57 -10.21 -8.04 13.48
C GLU A 57 -11.13 -8.11 12.24
N VAL A 58 -11.29 -6.98 11.55
CA VAL A 58 -11.98 -6.91 10.26
C VAL A 58 -10.91 -6.89 9.18
N THR A 59 -10.80 -7.94 8.38
CA THR A 59 -9.78 -7.97 7.31
C THR A 59 -10.38 -8.42 5.99
N GLY A 60 -9.69 -8.13 4.88
CA GLY A 60 -10.10 -8.56 3.54
C GLY A 60 -11.54 -8.21 3.15
N PRO A 61 -12.04 -6.96 3.33
CA PRO A 61 -13.32 -6.59 2.79
C PRO A 61 -13.32 -6.74 1.26
N PHE A 62 -14.43 -7.17 0.69
CA PHE A 62 -14.63 -7.22 -0.77
C PHE A 62 -16.08 -6.93 -1.11
N VAL A 63 -16.30 -6.14 -2.15
CA VAL A 63 -17.64 -5.78 -2.64
C VAL A 63 -17.84 -6.36 -4.02
N PHE A 64 -18.82 -7.26 -4.16
CA PHE A 64 -19.17 -7.86 -5.45
C PHE A 64 -19.78 -6.82 -6.40
N GLU A 65 -19.79 -7.13 -7.71
CA GLU A 65 -20.43 -6.29 -8.74
C GLU A 65 -21.92 -6.00 -8.47
N ASP A 66 -22.60 -6.82 -7.68
CA ASP A 66 -24.01 -6.63 -7.29
C ASP A 66 -24.19 -5.81 -6.00
N GLY A 67 -23.09 -5.40 -5.36
CA GLY A 67 -23.07 -4.63 -4.12
C GLY A 67 -23.05 -5.48 -2.85
N SER A 68 -23.09 -6.81 -2.96
CA SER A 68 -22.92 -7.68 -1.79
C SER A 68 -21.56 -7.44 -1.16
N LEU A 69 -21.48 -7.46 0.18
CA LEU A 69 -20.24 -7.26 0.93
C LEU A 69 -19.85 -8.56 1.64
N LEU A 70 -18.56 -8.89 1.61
CA LEU A 70 -17.93 -9.88 2.48
C LEU A 70 -16.75 -9.28 3.26
N TYR A 71 -16.34 -9.96 4.32
CA TYR A 71 -15.03 -9.78 4.94
C TYR A 71 -14.60 -11.04 5.71
N SER A 72 -13.34 -11.07 6.16
CA SER A 72 -12.75 -12.08 7.05
C SER A 72 -12.91 -11.73 8.54
N LEU A 73 -13.43 -12.68 9.32
CA LEU A 73 -13.41 -12.64 10.79
C LEU A 73 -12.08 -13.25 11.25
N GLN A 74 -11.06 -12.41 11.40
CA GLN A 74 -9.69 -12.83 11.70
C GLN A 74 -9.55 -13.25 13.19
N HIS A 75 -8.92 -14.40 13.45
CA HIS A 75 -8.54 -14.96 14.77
C HIS A 75 -9.47 -14.76 16.01
N PRO A 76 -10.81 -14.90 15.89
CA PRO A 76 -11.74 -14.63 16.99
C PRO A 76 -11.44 -15.42 18.27
N GLU A 77 -11.76 -14.84 19.44
CA GLU A 77 -11.65 -15.56 20.71
C GLU A 77 -12.50 -16.85 20.65
N GLY A 78 -11.85 -18.02 20.79
CA GLY A 78 -12.53 -19.32 20.74
C GLY A 78 -13.61 -19.57 21.80
N LYS A 79 -13.82 -18.65 22.75
CA LYS A 79 -14.92 -18.68 23.72
C LYS A 79 -16.19 -17.98 23.22
N ASN A 80 -16.14 -17.31 22.08
CA ASN A 80 -17.32 -16.73 21.46
C ASN A 80 -18.34 -17.83 21.13
N PRO A 81 -19.65 -17.55 21.25
CA PRO A 81 -20.69 -18.49 20.84
C PRO A 81 -20.59 -18.79 19.34
N GLU A 82 -20.93 -20.03 18.98
CA GLU A 82 -21.07 -20.44 17.58
C GLU A 82 -21.98 -19.48 16.79
N PRO A 83 -21.62 -19.13 15.54
CA PRO A 83 -20.44 -19.60 14.78
C PRO A 83 -19.15 -18.78 14.99
N PHE A 84 -19.14 -17.81 15.90
CA PHE A 84 -18.13 -16.74 15.97
C PHE A 84 -16.88 -17.06 16.80
N GLY A 85 -16.70 -18.32 17.20
CA GLY A 85 -15.53 -18.79 17.94
C GLY A 85 -14.41 -19.35 17.05
N ARG A 86 -14.54 -19.19 15.73
CA ARG A 86 -13.61 -19.75 14.74
C ARG A 86 -13.44 -18.77 13.59
N ALA A 87 -12.19 -18.65 13.14
CA ALA A 87 -11.82 -17.84 11.98
C ALA A 87 -12.63 -18.24 10.74
N ALA A 88 -13.12 -17.25 10.01
CA ALA A 88 -14.07 -17.49 8.94
C ALA A 88 -14.15 -16.33 7.94
N VAL A 89 -14.48 -16.65 6.69
CA VAL A 89 -14.92 -15.64 5.71
C VAL A 89 -16.45 -15.68 5.65
N GLY A 90 -17.08 -14.51 5.71
CA GLY A 90 -18.54 -14.39 5.67
C GLY A 90 -19.01 -13.15 4.92
N TYR A 91 -20.27 -13.18 4.51
CA TYR A 91 -20.91 -12.12 3.73
C TYR A 91 -22.20 -11.63 4.38
N PHE A 92 -22.65 -10.43 4.01
CA PHE A 92 -23.85 -9.80 4.56
C PHE A 92 -25.10 -10.12 3.76
N SER A 93 -25.67 -11.30 4.01
CA SER A 93 -26.93 -11.76 3.40
C SER A 93 -28.06 -10.73 3.60
N GLY A 94 -28.73 -10.39 2.49
CA GLY A 94 -29.83 -9.43 2.45
C GLY A 94 -29.42 -7.95 2.48
N PHE A 95 -28.15 -7.65 2.20
CA PHE A 95 -27.65 -6.29 2.01
C PHE A 95 -26.81 -6.19 0.73
N GLN A 96 -26.99 -5.08 0.01
CA GLN A 96 -26.21 -4.69 -1.17
C GLN A 96 -26.03 -3.17 -1.15
N PHE A 97 -24.84 -2.69 -1.51
CA PHE A 97 -24.58 -1.27 -1.76
C PHE A 97 -25.30 -0.79 -3.03
N GLU A 98 -25.86 0.43 -3.01
CA GLU A 98 -26.57 1.02 -4.18
C GLU A 98 -25.64 1.76 -5.17
N PHE A 99 -24.34 1.87 -4.85
CA PHE A 99 -23.29 2.55 -5.62
C PHE A 99 -23.63 3.98 -6.07
N ASP A 100 -24.24 4.74 -5.16
CA ASP A 100 -24.73 6.10 -5.39
C ASP A 100 -23.89 7.16 -4.64
N GLY A 101 -22.74 6.74 -4.08
CA GLY A 101 -21.86 7.58 -3.28
C GLY A 101 -22.43 7.94 -1.90
N SER A 102 -23.54 7.32 -1.46
CA SER A 102 -24.23 7.64 -0.22
C SER A 102 -24.17 6.52 0.79
N ASN A 103 -23.89 6.84 2.05
CA ASN A 103 -24.00 5.88 3.16
C ASN A 103 -25.45 5.60 3.61
N ASP A 104 -26.49 6.15 2.96
CA ASP A 104 -27.89 6.04 3.40
C ASP A 104 -28.56 4.67 3.12
N ASP A 105 -27.87 3.80 2.40
CA ASP A 105 -28.20 2.39 2.18
C ASP A 105 -28.21 1.54 3.48
N PHE A 106 -27.53 1.99 4.55
CA PHE A 106 -27.61 1.34 5.87
C PHE A 106 -27.69 2.32 7.05
N PRO A 107 -28.34 1.89 8.16
CA PRO A 107 -28.25 2.61 9.43
C PRO A 107 -26.94 2.26 10.15
N GLU A 108 -26.37 3.21 10.89
CA GLU A 108 -25.18 2.95 11.69
C GLU A 108 -25.44 1.90 12.78
N VAL A 109 -24.54 0.92 12.92
CA VAL A 109 -24.60 -0.02 14.03
C VAL A 109 -24.06 0.63 15.31
N GLY A 110 -24.91 0.71 16.35
CA GLY A 110 -24.48 1.26 17.63
C GLY A 110 -23.44 0.38 18.35
N ILE A 111 -22.67 0.96 19.26
CA ILE A 111 -21.59 0.29 19.99
C ILE A 111 -22.00 -1.02 20.71
N PRO A 112 -21.10 -2.01 20.84
CA PRO A 112 -21.34 -3.24 21.58
C PRO A 112 -21.13 -3.03 23.10
N ASP A 113 -22.07 -2.34 23.73
CA ASP A 113 -22.07 -1.94 25.16
C ASP A 113 -22.28 -3.09 26.18
N THR A 114 -22.37 -4.35 25.74
CA THR A 114 -22.51 -5.53 26.61
C THR A 114 -21.69 -6.69 26.08
N GLU A 115 -21.18 -7.56 26.96
CA GLU A 115 -20.46 -8.78 26.56
C GLU A 115 -21.24 -9.65 25.56
N GLU A 116 -22.58 -9.69 25.66
CA GLU A 116 -23.41 -10.44 24.71
C GLU A 116 -23.31 -9.88 23.29
N LYS A 117 -23.27 -8.55 23.15
CA LYS A 117 -23.08 -7.86 21.88
C LYS A 117 -21.65 -7.99 21.37
N GLN A 118 -20.66 -7.91 22.27
CA GLN A 118 -19.24 -8.00 21.92
C GLN A 118 -18.86 -9.37 21.36
N ARG A 119 -19.56 -10.45 21.75
CA ARG A 119 -19.20 -11.83 21.38
C ARG A 119 -19.78 -12.31 20.05
N ARG A 120 -20.22 -11.43 19.15
CA ARG A 120 -20.79 -11.80 17.86
C ARG A 120 -20.53 -10.70 16.84
N VAL A 121 -20.50 -11.07 15.56
CA VAL A 121 -20.57 -10.08 14.48
C VAL A 121 -21.93 -9.37 14.53
N ARG A 122 -21.93 -8.06 14.34
CA ARG A 122 -23.14 -7.22 14.31
C ARG A 122 -23.02 -6.25 13.15
N SER A 123 -24.10 -6.06 12.40
CA SER A 123 -24.15 -5.08 11.31
C SER A 123 -25.33 -4.13 11.42
N GLY A 124 -25.21 -3.01 10.70
CA GLY A 124 -26.27 -2.03 10.48
C GLY A 124 -27.35 -2.56 9.53
N ALA A 125 -26.94 -3.33 8.52
CA ALA A 125 -27.79 -3.99 7.55
C ALA A 125 -27.28 -5.42 7.22
N GLY A 126 -28.17 -6.26 6.70
CA GLY A 126 -27.88 -7.67 6.39
C GLY A 126 -27.61 -8.55 7.62
N ASN A 127 -27.39 -9.85 7.39
CA ASN A 127 -26.90 -10.79 8.41
C ASN A 127 -25.57 -11.37 7.95
N TYR A 128 -24.58 -11.41 8.85
CA TYR A 128 -23.29 -12.04 8.56
C TYR A 128 -23.45 -13.58 8.52
N GLU A 129 -23.38 -14.14 7.31
CA GLU A 129 -23.48 -15.56 7.05
C GLU A 129 -22.11 -16.10 6.63
N ILE A 130 -21.71 -17.23 7.24
CA ILE A 130 -20.40 -17.84 7.02
C ILE A 130 -20.39 -18.56 5.67
N LEU A 131 -19.40 -18.24 4.82
CA LEU A 131 -19.12 -18.98 3.59
C LEU A 131 -18.21 -20.17 3.90
N VAL A 132 -17.08 -19.92 4.54
CA VAL A 132 -16.06 -20.92 4.89
C VAL A 132 -15.38 -20.59 6.23
N GLN A 133 -14.78 -21.59 6.87
CA GLN A 133 -14.07 -21.52 8.14
C GLN A 133 -12.70 -22.19 8.08
N GLY A 134 -11.69 -21.52 8.67
CA GLY A 134 -10.32 -22.03 8.67
C GLY A 134 -10.20 -23.41 9.32
N ARG A 135 -9.49 -24.33 8.67
CA ARG A 135 -9.31 -25.77 8.99
C ARG A 135 -10.48 -26.70 8.61
N GLU A 136 -11.50 -26.23 7.91
CA GLU A 136 -12.57 -27.15 7.51
C GLU A 136 -12.08 -28.09 6.40
N PRO A 137 -12.61 -29.33 6.32
CA PRO A 137 -12.20 -30.25 5.28
C PRO A 137 -12.56 -29.69 3.89
N ILE A 138 -11.57 -29.66 3.00
CA ILE A 138 -11.74 -29.28 1.59
C ILE A 138 -11.22 -30.41 0.70
N ASN A 139 -11.44 -30.32 -0.62
CA ASN A 139 -10.91 -31.28 -1.59
C ASN A 139 -11.24 -32.74 -1.21
N GLY A 140 -12.52 -33.01 -0.93
CA GLY A 140 -12.97 -34.34 -0.47
C GLY A 140 -12.44 -34.80 0.90
N GLY A 141 -11.80 -33.90 1.66
CA GLY A 141 -11.18 -34.16 2.97
C GLY A 141 -9.71 -34.57 2.90
N GLU A 142 -9.05 -34.40 1.75
CA GLU A 142 -7.60 -34.60 1.61
C GLU A 142 -6.79 -33.44 2.20
N GLU A 143 -7.40 -32.25 2.26
CA GLU A 143 -6.80 -31.04 2.80
C GLU A 143 -7.71 -30.35 3.81
N ARG A 144 -7.14 -29.41 4.56
CA ARG A 144 -7.87 -28.48 5.44
C ARG A 144 -7.67 -27.06 4.94
N LEU A 145 -8.75 -26.28 4.86
CA LEU A 145 -8.69 -24.90 4.36
C LEU A 145 -7.71 -24.05 5.19
N GLY A 146 -6.78 -23.36 4.52
CA GLY A 146 -5.77 -22.51 5.13
C GLY A 146 -4.61 -23.25 5.81
N VAL A 147 -4.50 -24.57 5.64
CA VAL A 147 -3.45 -25.39 6.26
C VAL A 147 -2.49 -25.91 5.18
N VAL A 148 -1.26 -25.43 5.24
CA VAL A 148 -0.14 -25.89 4.40
C VAL A 148 0.27 -27.33 4.70
N GLN A 149 0.77 -28.02 3.68
CA GLN A 149 1.27 -29.39 3.76
C GLN A 149 2.71 -29.49 3.25
N THR A 150 3.45 -30.42 3.86
CA THR A 150 4.73 -30.92 3.33
C THR A 150 4.51 -31.67 2.00
N PRO A 151 5.56 -31.95 1.21
CA PRO A 151 5.41 -32.63 -0.09
C PRO A 151 4.78 -34.03 -0.03
N ASP A 152 4.78 -34.67 1.15
CA ASP A 152 4.14 -35.98 1.35
C ASP A 152 2.67 -35.91 1.80
N GLY A 153 2.11 -34.70 1.93
CA GLY A 153 0.72 -34.45 2.34
C GLY A 153 0.52 -34.34 3.85
N THR A 154 1.59 -34.24 4.65
CA THR A 154 1.46 -34.01 6.10
C THR A 154 1.18 -32.53 6.41
N ASP A 155 0.08 -32.24 7.09
CA ASP A 155 -0.29 -30.90 7.56
C ASP A 155 0.77 -30.28 8.48
N ILE A 156 1.20 -29.06 8.17
CA ILE A 156 2.17 -28.30 8.94
C ILE A 156 1.45 -27.52 10.05
N THR A 157 1.46 -28.10 11.24
CA THR A 157 0.90 -27.52 12.45
C THR A 157 1.79 -27.84 13.65
N GLN A 158 1.63 -27.07 14.73
CA GLN A 158 2.26 -27.36 16.02
C GLN A 158 1.82 -28.69 16.66
N GLU A 159 0.77 -29.34 16.12
CA GLU A 159 0.38 -30.69 16.55
C GLU A 159 1.25 -31.78 15.92
N ASN A 160 1.74 -31.54 14.69
CA ASN A 160 2.50 -32.50 13.89
C ASN A 160 4.01 -32.27 13.93
N PHE A 161 4.43 -31.02 14.11
CA PHE A 161 5.82 -30.58 14.08
C PHE A 161 6.19 -29.84 15.37
N ALA A 162 7.42 -30.07 15.83
CA ALA A 162 8.02 -29.31 16.93
C ALA A 162 8.68 -28.06 16.37
N GLY A 163 8.57 -26.95 17.11
CA GLY A 163 8.98 -25.62 16.66
C GLY A 163 7.89 -24.61 16.96
N THR A 164 8.09 -23.39 16.47
CA THR A 164 7.15 -22.28 16.65
C THR A 164 6.49 -21.94 15.32
N GLN A 165 5.27 -21.38 15.38
CA GLN A 165 4.50 -20.98 14.20
C GLN A 165 4.01 -19.55 14.42
N TYR A 166 4.22 -18.66 13.45
CA TYR A 166 3.58 -17.35 13.45
C TYR A 166 2.15 -17.53 12.94
N GLY A 167 1.18 -17.05 13.72
CA GLY A 167 -0.23 -17.39 13.52
C GLY A 167 -0.49 -18.90 13.69
N GLY A 168 -1.61 -19.28 14.29
CA GLY A 168 -1.98 -20.70 14.26
C GLY A 168 -2.45 -21.05 12.85
N ALA A 169 -1.92 -22.08 12.18
CA ALA A 169 -2.33 -22.44 10.81
C ALA A 169 -3.85 -22.34 10.55
N ALA A 170 -4.30 -21.43 9.67
CA ALA A 170 -5.71 -21.10 9.41
C ALA A 170 -6.49 -20.42 10.56
N THR A 171 -5.84 -19.62 11.42
CA THR A 171 -6.54 -18.68 12.34
C THR A 171 -6.73 -17.29 11.74
N ASN A 172 -5.93 -16.89 10.77
CA ASN A 172 -5.85 -15.51 10.33
C ASN A 172 -6.26 -15.36 8.85
N PRO A 173 -7.52 -15.63 8.47
CA PRO A 173 -7.98 -15.33 7.11
C PRO A 173 -7.93 -13.81 6.90
N ASP A 174 -7.37 -13.40 5.78
CA ASP A 174 -7.12 -11.99 5.50
C ASP A 174 -7.77 -11.56 4.17
N CYS A 175 -7.01 -10.91 3.29
CA CYS A 175 -7.39 -10.49 1.94
C CYS A 175 -8.35 -11.46 1.28
N ASN A 176 -9.41 -10.92 0.69
CA ASN A 176 -10.34 -11.66 -0.14
C ASN A 176 -10.45 -11.00 -1.51
N GLN A 177 -10.22 -11.74 -2.58
CA GLN A 177 -10.46 -11.25 -3.95
C GLN A 177 -11.30 -12.26 -4.72
N PHE A 178 -12.32 -11.78 -5.43
CA PHE A 178 -13.22 -12.63 -6.21
C PHE A 178 -12.98 -12.45 -7.70
N VAL A 179 -12.68 -13.55 -8.38
CA VAL A 179 -12.53 -13.58 -9.84
C VAL A 179 -13.77 -14.24 -10.46
N PRO A 180 -14.61 -13.49 -11.20
CA PRO A 180 -15.80 -14.04 -11.82
C PRO A 180 -15.46 -15.02 -12.96
N THR A 181 -16.33 -16.01 -13.16
CA THR A 181 -16.24 -17.00 -14.25
C THR A 181 -17.36 -16.85 -15.28
N ASN A 182 -18.28 -15.91 -15.06
CA ASN A 182 -19.33 -15.51 -15.99
C ASN A 182 -19.52 -13.99 -16.03
N ASP A 183 -20.06 -13.49 -17.14
CA ASP A 183 -20.29 -12.06 -17.39
C ASP A 183 -21.26 -11.41 -16.39
N GLU A 184 -22.08 -12.20 -15.70
CA GLU A 184 -22.99 -11.70 -14.67
C GLU A 184 -22.37 -11.60 -13.27
N GLY A 185 -21.13 -12.03 -13.08
CA GLY A 185 -20.45 -12.01 -11.78
C GLY A 185 -21.14 -12.85 -10.70
N THR A 186 -21.88 -13.90 -11.09
CA THR A 186 -22.70 -14.72 -10.18
C THR A 186 -22.09 -16.08 -9.85
N GLU A 187 -21.00 -16.46 -10.50
CA GLU A 187 -20.18 -17.61 -10.14
C GLU A 187 -18.70 -17.30 -10.39
N GLY A 188 -17.80 -17.82 -9.56
CA GLY A 188 -16.38 -17.53 -9.66
C GLY A 188 -15.56 -18.15 -8.55
N TYR A 189 -14.34 -17.64 -8.37
CA TYR A 189 -13.40 -18.11 -7.37
C TYR A 189 -13.07 -17.01 -6.38
N LEU A 190 -13.28 -17.29 -5.09
CA LEU A 190 -12.79 -16.47 -4.00
C LEU A 190 -11.39 -16.92 -3.61
N PHE A 191 -10.42 -16.02 -3.74
CA PHE A 191 -9.08 -16.18 -3.20
C PHE A 191 -9.06 -15.58 -1.81
N THR A 192 -8.46 -16.28 -0.85
CA THR A 192 -8.35 -15.84 0.54
C THR A 192 -6.93 -16.06 1.04
N ASN A 193 -6.29 -15.00 1.53
CA ASN A 193 -5.01 -15.09 2.22
C ASN A 193 -5.20 -15.65 3.63
N TRP A 194 -4.18 -16.33 4.14
CA TRP A 194 -4.08 -16.76 5.53
C TRP A 194 -2.71 -16.37 6.08
N GLU A 195 -2.77 -15.44 7.02
CA GLU A 195 -1.68 -14.67 7.60
C GLU A 195 -0.98 -15.51 8.68
N ASN A 196 -0.37 -16.63 8.26
CA ASN A 196 0.46 -17.50 9.11
C ASN A 196 1.82 -17.77 8.45
N SER A 197 2.77 -18.37 9.18
CA SER A 197 4.06 -18.82 8.62
C SER A 197 4.22 -20.33 8.81
N PRO A 198 4.34 -21.16 7.75
CA PRO A 198 4.29 -20.80 6.33
C PRO A 198 2.97 -20.13 5.94
N GLY A 199 2.98 -19.23 4.97
CA GLY A 199 1.80 -18.52 4.46
C GLY A 199 0.86 -19.45 3.71
N CYS A 200 -0.42 -19.08 3.63
CA CYS A 200 -1.38 -19.80 2.80
C CYS A 200 -2.23 -18.83 1.97
N VAL A 201 -2.55 -19.21 0.73
CA VAL A 201 -3.58 -18.61 -0.11
C VAL A 201 -4.48 -19.76 -0.53
N SER A 202 -5.79 -19.63 -0.30
CA SER A 202 -6.78 -20.62 -0.70
C SER A 202 -7.66 -20.10 -1.81
N ARG A 203 -8.16 -20.99 -2.67
CA ARG A 203 -9.14 -20.70 -3.71
C ARG A 203 -10.40 -21.51 -3.48
N VAL A 204 -11.54 -20.85 -3.31
CA VAL A 204 -12.84 -21.44 -3.02
C VAL A 204 -13.84 -21.05 -4.11
N PRO A 205 -14.43 -22.01 -4.85
CA PRO A 205 -15.49 -21.70 -5.79
C PRO A 205 -16.73 -21.16 -5.06
N LEU A 206 -17.26 -20.04 -5.54
CA LEU A 206 -18.52 -19.45 -5.07
C LEU A 206 -19.55 -19.42 -6.19
N SER A 207 -20.82 -19.54 -5.80
CA SER A 207 -21.96 -19.33 -6.71
C SER A 207 -23.14 -18.69 -5.99
N GLN A 208 -23.85 -17.83 -6.72
CA GLN A 208 -25.05 -17.16 -6.27
C GLN A 208 -26.29 -17.99 -6.60
N THR A 209 -27.20 -18.11 -5.65
CA THR A 209 -28.51 -18.75 -5.85
C THR A 209 -29.46 -17.82 -6.61
N GLU A 210 -30.59 -18.35 -7.12
CA GLU A 210 -31.63 -17.56 -7.79
C GLU A 210 -32.19 -16.39 -6.94
N ASN A 211 -31.97 -16.38 -5.62
CA ASN A 211 -32.42 -15.33 -4.71
C ASN A 211 -31.33 -14.31 -4.33
N GLY A 212 -30.13 -14.39 -4.91
CA GLY A 212 -29.02 -13.49 -4.58
C GLY A 212 -28.12 -13.94 -3.43
N GLU A 213 -28.40 -15.10 -2.79
CA GLU A 213 -27.58 -15.61 -1.69
C GLU A 213 -26.33 -16.33 -2.22
N TRP A 214 -25.19 -16.08 -1.60
CA TRP A 214 -23.91 -16.70 -1.93
C TRP A 214 -23.69 -18.04 -1.22
N SER A 215 -23.01 -18.96 -1.90
CA SER A 215 -22.64 -20.27 -1.38
C SER A 215 -21.25 -20.69 -1.83
N ALA A 216 -20.51 -21.34 -0.93
CA ALA A 216 -19.17 -21.86 -1.18
C ALA A 216 -19.19 -23.36 -1.48
N ASP A 217 -18.33 -23.80 -2.40
CA ASP A 217 -18.10 -25.20 -2.72
C ASP A 217 -16.76 -25.70 -2.16
N THR A 218 -16.78 -26.18 -0.92
CA THR A 218 -15.58 -26.71 -0.26
C THR A 218 -15.12 -28.05 -0.82
N GLU A 219 -15.96 -28.78 -1.57
CA GLU A 219 -15.53 -30.04 -2.20
C GLU A 219 -14.51 -29.78 -3.32
N ASN A 220 -14.57 -28.62 -3.99
CA ASN A 220 -13.68 -28.22 -5.07
C ASN A 220 -12.74 -27.04 -4.71
N ALA A 221 -12.67 -26.69 -3.42
CA ALA A 221 -11.71 -25.72 -2.92
C ALA A 221 -10.29 -26.32 -2.78
N MET A 222 -9.27 -25.46 -2.82
CA MET A 222 -7.85 -25.85 -2.72
C MET A 222 -7.03 -24.81 -1.95
N ASN A 223 -5.91 -25.26 -1.37
CA ASN A 223 -4.86 -24.35 -0.94
C ASN A 223 -3.82 -24.24 -2.06
N LEU A 224 -3.66 -23.04 -2.63
CA LEU A 224 -2.70 -22.79 -3.72
C LEU A 224 -1.26 -23.01 -3.25
N THR A 225 -1.01 -22.91 -1.95
CA THR A 225 0.31 -23.18 -1.38
C THR A 225 0.70 -24.65 -1.38
N ASN A 226 -0.26 -25.57 -1.55
CA ASN A 226 0.03 -26.99 -1.64
C ASN A 226 0.37 -27.44 -3.06
N THR A 227 0.23 -26.57 -4.06
CA THR A 227 0.52 -26.86 -5.47
C THR A 227 2.03 -26.90 -5.75
N GLU A 228 2.42 -27.43 -6.92
CA GLU A 228 3.83 -27.46 -7.34
C GLU A 228 4.27 -26.04 -7.72
N SER A 229 3.42 -25.29 -8.43
CA SER A 229 3.71 -23.93 -8.89
C SER A 229 4.20 -23.00 -7.77
N LEU A 230 3.49 -22.89 -6.64
CA LEU A 230 3.96 -22.00 -5.57
C LEU A 230 5.17 -22.57 -4.81
N ARG A 231 5.29 -23.90 -4.72
CA ARG A 231 6.41 -24.54 -4.03
C ARG A 231 7.73 -24.32 -4.75
N GLU A 232 7.71 -24.25 -6.09
CA GLU A 232 8.89 -23.92 -6.91
C GLU A 232 9.46 -22.53 -6.58
N HIS A 233 8.62 -21.59 -6.09
CA HIS A 233 9.04 -20.27 -5.62
C HIS A 233 9.45 -20.21 -4.14
N GLY A 234 9.60 -21.36 -3.47
CA GLY A 234 9.90 -21.43 -2.04
C GLY A 234 8.66 -21.33 -1.14
N GLY A 235 7.45 -21.36 -1.72
CA GLY A 235 6.21 -21.11 -1.00
C GLY A 235 5.97 -19.64 -0.73
N THR A 236 5.21 -19.36 0.32
CA THR A 236 4.86 -18.00 0.73
C THR A 236 4.88 -17.84 2.25
N ARG A 237 4.87 -16.60 2.74
CA ARG A 237 5.00 -16.28 4.16
C ARG A 237 4.13 -15.12 4.57
N ILE A 238 3.31 -15.32 5.62
CA ILE A 238 2.51 -14.27 6.28
C ILE A 238 1.74 -13.48 5.21
N ASN A 239 0.86 -14.19 4.49
CA ASN A 239 0.05 -13.55 3.45
C ASN A 239 -0.98 -12.66 4.13
N CYS A 240 -0.80 -11.34 4.06
CA CYS A 240 -1.67 -10.37 4.71
C CYS A 240 -2.74 -9.88 3.72
N TYR A 241 -2.81 -8.57 3.44
CA TYR A 241 -3.70 -8.01 2.44
C TYR A 241 -3.28 -8.38 0.99
N GLY A 242 -3.81 -7.66 0.01
CA GLY A 242 -3.64 -7.95 -1.39
C GLY A 242 -4.66 -7.22 -2.23
N ASP A 243 -4.57 -7.39 -3.54
CA ASP A 243 -5.37 -6.62 -4.48
C ASP A 243 -5.82 -7.48 -5.68
N LEU A 244 -6.89 -7.06 -6.34
CA LEU A 244 -7.32 -7.58 -7.63
C LEU A 244 -6.78 -6.65 -8.72
N SER A 245 -5.71 -7.09 -9.38
CA SER A 245 -5.11 -6.30 -10.47
C SER A 245 -6.13 -5.89 -11.55
N PRO A 246 -5.88 -4.80 -12.31
CA PRO A 246 -6.72 -4.41 -13.45
C PRO A 246 -6.90 -5.47 -14.56
N TRP A 247 -6.03 -6.49 -14.61
CA TRP A 247 -6.15 -7.62 -15.53
C TRP A 247 -6.84 -8.87 -14.92
N GLY A 248 -7.44 -8.74 -13.75
CA GLY A 248 -8.33 -9.73 -13.15
C GLY A 248 -7.64 -10.91 -12.46
N THR A 249 -6.43 -10.72 -11.95
CA THR A 249 -5.70 -11.71 -11.12
C THR A 249 -5.63 -11.30 -9.66
N MET A 250 -5.71 -12.27 -8.74
CA MET A 250 -5.43 -12.06 -7.33
C MET A 250 -3.92 -11.86 -7.13
N ILE A 251 -3.55 -10.77 -6.46
CA ILE A 251 -2.18 -10.51 -6.04
C ILE A 251 -2.14 -10.46 -4.51
N SER A 252 -1.44 -11.42 -3.92
CA SER A 252 -1.25 -11.54 -2.47
C SER A 252 0.01 -10.82 -2.02
N ALA A 253 0.00 -10.15 -0.86
CA ALA A 253 1.19 -9.56 -0.27
C ALA A 253 1.79 -10.45 0.83
N GLU A 254 3.12 -10.61 0.81
CA GLU A 254 3.87 -11.26 1.89
C GLU A 254 4.37 -10.22 2.91
N GLU A 255 3.80 -10.25 4.10
CA GLU A 255 4.14 -9.35 5.19
C GLU A 255 5.32 -9.92 6.02
N ASN A 256 6.49 -10.01 5.39
CA ASN A 256 7.67 -10.58 6.04
C ASN A 256 8.31 -9.61 7.06
N TYR A 257 7.76 -9.54 8.28
CA TYR A 257 8.27 -8.70 9.37
C TYR A 257 9.74 -8.97 9.77
N ALA A 258 10.29 -10.15 9.43
CA ALA A 258 11.68 -10.50 9.69
C ALA A 258 12.66 -9.92 8.66
N HIS A 259 12.19 -9.19 7.63
CA HIS A 259 13.04 -8.60 6.61
C HIS A 259 14.06 -7.53 7.08
N PRO A 260 13.86 -6.74 8.16
CA PRO A 260 14.77 -5.64 8.44
C PRO A 260 16.17 -6.13 8.81
N ARG A 261 17.15 -5.53 8.12
CA ARG A 261 18.59 -5.69 8.33
C ARG A 261 19.14 -4.84 9.47
N VAL A 262 18.56 -3.66 9.63
CA VAL A 262 18.88 -2.67 10.67
C VAL A 262 17.60 -2.26 11.40
N SER A 263 17.72 -2.00 12.70
CA SER A 263 16.61 -1.74 13.61
C SER A 263 16.18 -0.27 13.60
N LEU A 264 14.88 -0.02 13.69
CA LEU A 264 14.25 1.31 13.87
C LEU A 264 14.76 2.30 12.85
N LYS A 265 15.35 3.44 13.22
CA LYS A 265 15.87 4.45 12.28
C LYS A 265 17.34 4.28 11.90
N ALA A 266 18.03 3.26 12.43
CA ALA A 266 19.43 3.01 12.11
C ALA A 266 19.66 2.77 10.61
N THR A 267 20.85 3.12 10.16
CA THR A 267 21.42 2.85 8.84
C THR A 267 22.46 1.72 8.93
N VAL A 268 22.83 1.12 7.81
CA VAL A 268 23.99 0.20 7.71
C VAL A 268 25.29 0.97 7.93
N SER A 269 25.37 2.22 7.48
CA SER A 269 26.49 3.12 7.77
C SER A 269 26.75 3.27 9.27
N ASP A 270 25.71 3.37 10.11
CA ASP A 270 25.86 3.42 11.58
C ASP A 270 26.60 2.19 12.13
N ILE A 271 26.35 1.00 11.58
CA ILE A 271 27.03 -0.24 11.98
C ILE A 271 28.51 -0.18 11.59
N VAL A 272 28.80 0.22 10.35
CA VAL A 272 30.18 0.31 9.82
C VAL A 272 31.00 1.35 10.59
N GLU A 273 30.40 2.50 10.92
CA GLU A 273 31.05 3.57 11.68
C GLU A 273 31.29 3.19 13.15
N ALA A 274 30.33 2.52 13.79
CA ALA A 274 30.47 2.01 15.15
C ALA A 274 31.45 0.84 15.24
N GLY A 275 31.62 0.10 14.14
CA GLY A 275 32.40 -1.14 14.09
C GLY A 275 31.73 -2.31 14.84
N SER A 276 30.41 -2.23 15.06
CA SER A 276 29.58 -3.25 15.68
C SER A 276 28.11 -2.96 15.41
N GLY A 277 27.29 -3.99 15.23
CA GLY A 277 25.84 -3.90 15.09
C GLY A 277 25.07 -4.01 16.41
N GLU A 278 25.74 -3.99 17.58
CA GLU A 278 25.07 -4.06 18.89
C GLU A 278 24.01 -2.96 19.04
N GLY A 279 22.74 -3.33 19.20
CA GLY A 279 21.60 -2.40 19.28
C GLY A 279 21.13 -1.82 17.94
N LEU A 280 21.85 -2.08 16.85
CA LEU A 280 21.55 -1.56 15.50
C LEU A 280 21.06 -2.65 14.54
N ILE A 281 21.44 -3.90 14.77
CA ILE A 281 21.15 -5.02 13.87
C ILE A 281 19.68 -5.46 13.94
N GLY A 282 19.10 -5.82 12.80
CA GLY A 282 17.73 -6.33 12.66
C GLY A 282 17.63 -7.86 12.65
N GLY A 283 16.40 -8.38 12.67
CA GLY A 283 16.12 -9.82 12.78
C GLY A 283 16.56 -10.66 11.59
N CYS A 284 16.62 -10.10 10.37
CA CYS A 284 16.94 -10.90 9.17
C CYS A 284 18.31 -11.56 9.24
N GLN A 285 19.23 -10.96 9.99
CA GLN A 285 20.62 -11.38 10.15
C GLN A 285 20.73 -12.73 10.86
N PHE A 286 19.67 -13.17 11.52
CA PHE A 286 19.60 -14.45 12.24
C PHE A 286 18.69 -15.46 11.54
N TRP A 287 18.35 -15.27 10.26
CA TRP A 287 17.41 -16.12 9.53
C TRP A 287 17.79 -17.60 9.53
N ASN A 288 19.03 -17.92 9.16
CA ASN A 288 19.57 -19.28 9.15
C ASN A 288 20.25 -19.69 10.47
N ARG A 289 19.96 -18.99 11.57
CA ARG A 289 20.38 -19.42 12.90
C ARG A 289 19.58 -20.66 13.34
N PRO A 290 20.17 -21.69 13.97
CA PRO A 290 19.43 -22.75 14.65
C PRO A 290 18.45 -22.20 15.71
N ASN A 291 17.15 -22.56 15.65
CA ASN A 291 16.03 -21.89 16.35
C ASN A 291 16.10 -20.36 16.22
N PRO A 292 15.83 -19.81 15.03
CA PRO A 292 16.16 -18.42 14.75
C PRO A 292 15.39 -17.43 15.64
N SER A 293 14.16 -17.74 16.04
CA SER A 293 13.35 -16.88 16.92
C SER A 293 13.85 -16.75 18.36
N GLU A 294 14.76 -17.62 18.82
CA GLU A 294 15.32 -17.58 20.18
C GLU A 294 16.43 -16.52 20.35
N ILE A 295 16.80 -15.79 19.29
CA ILE A 295 17.89 -14.82 19.33
C ILE A 295 17.70 -13.72 20.39
N SER A 296 16.48 -13.22 20.59
CA SER A 296 16.22 -12.16 21.58
C SER A 296 16.53 -12.63 23.01
N GLY A 297 16.11 -13.85 23.37
CA GLY A 297 16.47 -14.43 24.68
C GLY A 297 17.96 -14.77 24.81
N ALA A 298 18.63 -15.08 23.70
CA ALA A 298 20.07 -15.30 23.66
C ALA A 298 20.84 -13.99 23.91
N ILE A 299 20.46 -12.89 23.27
CA ILE A 299 21.04 -11.55 23.47
C ILE A 299 20.88 -11.10 24.92
N GLU A 300 19.70 -11.29 25.53
CA GLU A 300 19.49 -11.00 26.96
C GLU A 300 20.51 -11.76 27.82
N THR A 301 20.72 -13.04 27.53
CA THR A 301 21.70 -13.88 28.23
C THR A 301 23.14 -13.41 28.02
N TYR A 302 23.51 -12.99 26.81
CA TYR A 302 24.86 -12.48 26.50
C TYR A 302 25.14 -11.16 27.23
N ALA A 303 24.17 -10.25 27.27
CA ALA A 303 24.26 -9.02 28.03
C ALA A 303 24.39 -9.27 29.55
N GLU A 304 23.60 -10.19 30.12
CA GLU A 304 23.70 -10.56 31.53
C GLU A 304 25.07 -11.15 31.91
N ASN A 305 25.70 -11.86 30.98
CA ASN A 305 27.03 -12.45 31.15
C ASN A 305 28.17 -11.45 30.89
N GLY A 306 27.85 -10.26 30.36
CA GLY A 306 28.82 -9.22 30.01
C GLY A 306 29.58 -9.47 28.72
N ASP A 307 29.02 -10.29 27.82
CA ASP A 307 29.53 -10.50 26.47
C ASP A 307 29.12 -9.37 25.51
N LEU A 308 28.01 -8.67 25.82
CA LEU A 308 27.52 -7.45 25.16
C LEU A 308 27.48 -6.30 26.17
N GLU A 309 27.55 -5.05 25.71
CA GLU A 309 27.46 -3.87 26.58
C GLU A 309 26.04 -3.71 27.18
N SER A 310 25.02 -4.07 26.40
CA SER A 310 23.61 -3.94 26.78
C SER A 310 22.72 -5.00 26.12
N ASN A 311 21.54 -5.22 26.71
CA ASN A 311 20.48 -6.02 26.10
C ASN A 311 19.75 -5.19 25.04
N PHE A 312 19.39 -5.81 23.92
CA PHE A 312 18.56 -5.21 22.87
C PHE A 312 17.73 -6.29 22.16
N GLY A 313 16.62 -5.89 21.54
CA GLY A 313 15.80 -6.77 20.70
C GLY A 313 15.96 -6.42 19.21
N PRO A 314 16.50 -7.31 18.36
CA PRO A 314 16.58 -7.06 16.93
C PRO A 314 15.18 -6.84 16.34
N GLN A 315 14.95 -5.77 15.60
CA GLN A 315 13.64 -5.49 15.01
C GLN A 315 13.16 -6.68 14.15
N GLY A 316 11.91 -7.13 14.36
CA GLY A 316 11.32 -8.23 13.60
C GLY A 316 11.75 -9.65 14.01
N TYR A 317 12.56 -9.82 15.07
CA TYR A 317 13.06 -11.15 15.47
C TYR A 317 11.95 -12.18 15.75
N TRP A 318 10.80 -11.73 16.28
CA TRP A 318 9.68 -12.59 16.63
C TRP A 318 9.08 -13.25 15.38
N ALA A 319 9.20 -12.58 14.24
CA ALA A 319 8.76 -13.08 12.95
C ALA A 319 9.77 -14.06 12.34
N LEU A 320 10.84 -14.46 13.03
CA LEU A 320 11.64 -15.64 12.64
C LEU A 320 10.94 -16.96 13.03
N THR A 321 9.86 -16.86 13.81
CA THR A 321 8.96 -17.95 14.12
C THR A 321 8.38 -18.55 12.82
N GLY A 322 8.37 -19.88 12.71
CA GLY A 322 7.85 -20.59 11.54
C GLY A 322 8.83 -20.78 10.36
N VAL A 323 10.06 -20.25 10.40
CA VAL A 323 11.07 -20.50 9.35
C VAL A 323 11.40 -22.00 9.23
N GLU A 324 11.51 -22.71 10.35
CA GLU A 324 11.78 -24.16 10.34
C GLU A 324 10.58 -24.96 9.80
N PHE A 325 9.35 -24.49 10.03
CA PHE A 325 8.16 -25.08 9.42
C PHE A 325 8.15 -24.88 7.91
N LEU A 326 8.70 -23.77 7.43
CA LEU A 326 8.89 -23.49 6.01
C LEU A 326 9.96 -24.41 5.39
N ALA A 327 11.01 -24.76 6.12
CA ALA A 327 11.95 -25.82 5.69
C ALA A 327 11.24 -27.17 5.51
N TYR A 328 10.40 -27.59 6.46
CA TYR A 328 9.61 -28.84 6.30
C TYR A 328 8.60 -28.76 5.15
N TYR A 329 8.01 -27.59 4.91
CA TYR A 329 7.21 -27.33 3.71
C TYR A 329 8.02 -27.57 2.44
N LEU A 330 9.27 -27.12 2.38
CA LEU A 330 10.14 -27.35 1.22
C LEU A 330 10.67 -28.79 1.12
N GLY A 331 10.45 -29.61 2.14
CA GLY A 331 10.80 -31.03 2.14
C GLY A 331 12.08 -31.37 2.89
N ALA A 332 12.56 -30.48 3.78
CA ALA A 332 13.64 -30.78 4.71
C ALA A 332 13.38 -32.08 5.48
N GLU A 333 14.43 -32.89 5.67
CA GLU A 333 14.36 -34.12 6.44
C GLU A 333 13.93 -33.82 7.88
N ARG A 334 12.93 -34.58 8.33
CA ARG A 334 12.43 -34.47 9.70
C ARG A 334 13.44 -35.05 10.68
N ASP A 335 13.94 -34.23 11.60
CA ASP A 335 14.45 -34.75 12.87
C ASP A 335 13.25 -35.14 13.75
N ASP A 336 13.17 -36.40 14.18
CA ASP A 336 12.13 -36.89 15.07
C ASP A 336 12.23 -36.28 16.49
N GLN A 337 13.26 -35.45 16.76
CA GLN A 337 13.54 -34.75 18.02
C GLN A 337 13.40 -35.66 19.25
N GLY A 338 13.85 -36.91 19.07
CA GLY A 338 13.88 -37.93 20.10
C GLY A 338 15.15 -37.85 20.95
N ASP A 339 15.14 -38.49 22.12
CA ASP A 339 16.36 -38.81 22.89
C ASP A 339 17.31 -37.63 23.26
N GLY A 340 16.80 -36.39 23.30
CA GLY A 340 17.55 -35.20 23.74
C GLY A 340 18.10 -34.34 22.59
N GLU A 341 17.82 -34.73 21.35
CA GLU A 341 18.05 -33.96 20.14
C GLU A 341 16.89 -32.97 19.93
N ASN A 342 17.19 -31.73 19.58
CA ASN A 342 16.23 -30.73 19.12
C ASN A 342 16.90 -29.83 18.05
N LEU A 343 16.14 -28.90 17.47
CA LEU A 343 16.66 -27.96 16.46
C LEU A 343 17.78 -27.05 16.98
N ALA A 344 18.07 -27.05 18.29
CA ALA A 344 19.21 -26.33 18.87
C ALA A 344 20.52 -27.13 18.82
N THR A 345 20.44 -28.43 18.57
CA THR A 345 21.58 -29.35 18.55
C THR A 345 21.75 -30.09 17.23
N THR A 346 20.70 -30.11 16.39
CA THR A 346 20.71 -30.70 15.04
C THR A 346 20.32 -29.59 14.04
N PRO A 347 21.28 -29.01 13.30
CA PRO A 347 20.97 -28.00 12.29
C PRO A 347 20.27 -28.65 11.09
N ILE A 348 19.37 -27.90 10.44
CA ILE A 348 18.81 -28.24 9.13
C ILE A 348 19.85 -27.87 8.08
N ASP A 349 20.47 -28.89 7.48
CA ASP A 349 21.62 -28.78 6.55
C ASP A 349 21.33 -29.33 5.15
N ASP A 350 20.07 -29.68 4.87
CA ASP A 350 19.62 -30.19 3.58
C ASP A 350 18.84 -29.14 2.76
N VAL A 351 17.56 -28.90 3.07
CA VAL A 351 16.71 -27.93 2.37
C VAL A 351 16.32 -26.84 3.35
N TYR A 352 16.76 -25.60 3.10
CA TYR A 352 16.47 -24.48 3.98
C TYR A 352 15.88 -23.29 3.21
N PRO A 353 14.89 -22.57 3.75
CA PRO A 353 14.28 -21.44 3.07
C PRO A 353 15.28 -20.28 2.94
N ASN A 354 15.49 -19.80 1.72
CA ASN A 354 16.28 -18.60 1.43
C ASN A 354 15.50 -17.32 1.83
N PRO A 355 16.03 -16.43 2.70
CA PRO A 355 15.31 -15.24 3.17
C PRO A 355 14.91 -14.27 2.05
N TYR A 356 15.64 -14.27 0.93
CA TYR A 356 15.39 -13.42 -0.22
C TYR A 356 14.31 -13.96 -1.16
N ARG A 357 13.72 -15.13 -0.87
CA ARG A 357 12.54 -15.67 -1.58
C ARG A 357 11.20 -15.18 -1.00
N TYR A 358 11.22 -14.37 0.07
CA TYR A 358 10.03 -13.92 0.81
C TYR A 358 10.00 -12.41 1.05
N GLY A 359 8.79 -11.85 1.10
CA GLY A 359 8.52 -10.42 1.26
C GLY A 359 8.20 -9.76 -0.08
N TYR A 360 7.40 -10.39 -0.93
CA TYR A 360 7.02 -9.90 -2.26
C TYR A 360 5.51 -10.01 -2.51
N PHE A 361 5.05 -9.36 -3.58
CA PHE A 361 3.73 -9.59 -4.14
C PHE A 361 3.72 -10.89 -4.98
N VAL A 362 2.67 -11.69 -4.80
CA VAL A 362 2.47 -13.00 -5.44
C VAL A 362 1.19 -12.97 -6.28
N ASP A 363 1.36 -12.97 -7.60
CA ASP A 363 0.29 -12.99 -8.59
C ASP A 363 -0.11 -14.42 -8.93
N PHE A 364 -1.41 -14.73 -8.85
CA PHE A 364 -1.99 -15.99 -9.29
C PHE A 364 -2.61 -15.85 -10.69
N ARG A 365 -1.76 -16.01 -11.70
CA ARG A 365 -2.11 -15.93 -13.13
C ARG A 365 -2.95 -17.12 -13.56
N GLU A 366 -3.69 -16.90 -14.65
CA GLU A 366 -4.72 -17.83 -15.13
C GLU A 366 -5.66 -18.31 -13.99
N PRO A 367 -6.32 -17.38 -13.27
CA PRO A 367 -6.95 -17.66 -11.97
C PRO A 367 -8.09 -18.69 -12.03
N THR A 368 -8.60 -18.97 -13.23
CA THR A 368 -9.67 -19.96 -13.50
C THR A 368 -9.16 -21.32 -13.98
N ALA A 369 -7.84 -21.50 -14.15
CA ALA A 369 -7.23 -22.78 -14.50
C ALA A 369 -7.42 -23.82 -13.38
N ASP A 370 -7.25 -25.10 -13.70
CA ASP A 370 -7.31 -26.17 -12.69
C ASP A 370 -6.28 -25.91 -11.57
N GLU A 371 -5.07 -25.48 -11.94
CA GLU A 371 -4.01 -25.00 -11.06
C GLU A 371 -3.53 -23.64 -11.58
N PRO A 372 -3.83 -22.51 -10.90
CA PRO A 372 -3.28 -21.20 -11.25
C PRO A 372 -1.75 -21.17 -11.17
N GLU A 373 -1.13 -20.38 -12.03
CA GLU A 373 0.31 -20.17 -12.04
C GLU A 373 0.68 -19.05 -11.06
N ALA A 374 1.54 -19.34 -10.09
CA ALA A 374 2.08 -18.34 -9.19
C ALA A 374 3.28 -17.63 -9.83
N VAL A 375 3.33 -16.31 -9.69
CA VAL A 375 4.47 -15.46 -10.06
C VAL A 375 4.80 -14.56 -8.88
N LYS A 376 6.09 -14.42 -8.53
CA LYS A 376 6.55 -13.40 -7.60
C LYS A 376 7.15 -12.21 -8.35
N TYR A 377 6.70 -11.01 -8.01
CA TYR A 377 7.28 -9.77 -8.54
C TYR A 377 8.46 -9.31 -7.68
N TYR A 378 9.58 -10.02 -7.80
CA TYR A 378 10.84 -9.69 -7.11
C TYR A 378 11.37 -8.29 -7.45
N VAL A 379 11.11 -7.81 -8.66
CA VAL A 379 11.48 -6.46 -9.12
C VAL A 379 10.82 -5.33 -8.33
N MET A 380 9.70 -5.60 -7.65
CA MET A 380 9.01 -4.61 -6.80
C MET A 380 9.67 -4.46 -5.42
N GLY A 381 10.79 -5.15 -5.17
CA GLY A 381 11.55 -5.05 -3.93
C GLY A 381 10.96 -5.86 -2.79
N ARG A 382 11.77 -5.98 -1.72
CA ARG A 382 11.49 -6.85 -0.58
C ARG A 382 11.16 -6.06 0.68
N ALA A 383 9.97 -6.27 1.22
CA ALA A 383 9.53 -5.63 2.47
C ALA A 383 8.58 -6.54 3.30
N SER A 384 8.00 -5.98 4.37
CA SER A 384 6.79 -6.53 5.00
C SER A 384 5.58 -5.91 4.30
N TRP A 385 5.26 -6.39 3.10
CA TRP A 385 4.18 -5.80 2.31
C TRP A 385 2.82 -6.11 2.93
N GLU A 386 2.04 -5.06 3.15
CA GLU A 386 0.64 -5.18 3.56
C GLU A 386 -0.24 -5.29 2.32
N ALA A 387 -0.26 -4.24 1.50
CA ALA A 387 -1.12 -4.11 0.33
C ALA A 387 -0.31 -3.60 -0.88
N PRO A 388 -0.45 -4.22 -2.06
CA PRO A 388 -0.21 -3.56 -3.33
C PRO A 388 -1.46 -2.77 -3.75
N ASP A 389 -1.28 -1.67 -4.47
CA ASP A 389 -2.34 -1.00 -5.22
C ASP A 389 -1.80 -0.75 -6.64
N ILE A 390 -2.41 -1.39 -7.63
CA ILE A 390 -1.96 -1.33 -9.02
C ILE A 390 -2.87 -0.38 -9.78
N GLU A 391 -2.29 0.71 -10.24
CA GLU A 391 -3.02 1.77 -10.88
C GLU A 391 -3.52 1.40 -12.29
N GLY A 392 -4.48 2.16 -12.81
CA GLY A 392 -5.11 1.89 -14.10
C GLY A 392 -4.20 2.05 -15.33
N ASP A 393 -2.98 2.59 -15.20
CA ASP A 393 -1.94 2.51 -16.26
C ASP A 393 -1.33 1.10 -16.38
N GLN A 394 -1.62 0.21 -15.44
CA GLN A 394 -1.11 -1.15 -15.33
C GLN A 394 0.41 -1.22 -15.21
N ARG A 395 1.04 -0.14 -14.75
CA ARG A 395 2.50 0.01 -14.62
C ARG A 395 2.89 0.47 -13.23
N THR A 396 2.16 1.45 -12.69
CA THR A 396 2.43 2.07 -11.41
C THR A 396 1.83 1.23 -10.29
N VAL A 397 2.64 0.92 -9.28
CA VAL A 397 2.24 0.13 -8.13
C VAL A 397 2.67 0.85 -6.86
N TYR A 398 1.72 1.18 -5.99
CA TYR A 398 2.03 1.62 -4.63
C TYR A 398 2.06 0.42 -3.69
N GLY A 399 2.98 0.44 -2.73
CA GLY A 399 3.13 -0.61 -1.74
C GLY A 399 3.32 -0.04 -0.34
N CYS A 400 2.50 -0.49 0.60
CA CYS A 400 2.64 -0.15 2.02
C CYS A 400 3.40 -1.25 2.76
N SER A 401 4.36 -0.86 3.61
CA SER A 401 5.11 -1.80 4.45
C SER A 401 4.80 -1.63 5.93
N ASP A 402 4.27 -2.68 6.55
CA ASP A 402 3.84 -2.66 7.95
C ASP A 402 5.01 -2.83 8.95
N GLY A 403 4.86 -2.15 10.08
CA GLY A 403 5.73 -2.18 11.24
C GLY A 403 6.32 -0.80 11.58
N ASP A 404 7.12 -0.80 12.64
CA ASP A 404 7.78 0.40 13.16
C ASP A 404 8.89 0.91 12.21
N SER A 405 8.87 2.21 11.93
CA SER A 405 9.87 2.89 11.10
C SER A 405 10.02 2.22 9.72
N LYS A 406 8.91 2.05 9.02
CA LYS A 406 8.80 1.47 7.68
C LYS A 406 8.43 2.56 6.68
N GLY A 407 7.93 2.18 5.52
CA GLY A 407 7.69 3.12 4.43
C GLY A 407 6.60 2.67 3.50
N ILE A 408 6.11 3.65 2.75
CA ILE A 408 5.38 3.46 1.51
C ILE A 408 6.44 3.38 0.40
N TYR A 409 6.20 2.61 -0.66
CA TYR A 409 7.08 2.49 -1.82
C TYR A 409 6.26 2.62 -3.09
N LYS A 410 6.95 2.91 -4.20
CA LYS A 410 6.35 2.95 -5.54
C LYS A 410 7.22 2.16 -6.50
N PHE A 411 6.60 1.37 -7.36
CA PHE A 411 7.25 0.73 -8.50
C PHE A 411 6.57 1.20 -9.79
N VAL A 412 7.35 1.41 -10.85
CA VAL A 412 6.82 1.78 -12.17
C VAL A 412 7.44 0.85 -13.22
N ALA A 413 6.62 0.02 -13.85
CA ALA A 413 7.05 -0.86 -14.93
C ALA A 413 7.35 -0.08 -16.23
N ASP A 414 8.28 -0.56 -17.06
CA ASP A 414 8.64 0.08 -18.34
C ASP A 414 7.50 0.02 -19.37
N GLU A 415 6.69 -1.03 -19.31
CA GLU A 415 5.51 -1.30 -20.15
C GLU A 415 4.38 -1.81 -19.24
N PRO A 416 3.11 -1.72 -19.65
CA PRO A 416 2.01 -2.35 -18.90
C PRO A 416 2.33 -3.81 -18.56
N ILE A 417 2.23 -4.17 -17.28
CA ILE A 417 2.58 -5.52 -16.77
C ILE A 417 1.92 -6.67 -17.56
N PRO A 418 0.64 -6.60 -17.98
CA PRO A 418 0.03 -7.68 -18.75
C PRO A 418 0.49 -7.76 -20.22
N GLU A 419 1.26 -6.79 -20.73
CA GLU A 419 1.82 -6.84 -22.09
C GLU A 419 3.11 -7.68 -22.20
N TYR A 420 3.76 -7.99 -21.07
CA TYR A 420 4.91 -8.89 -21.06
C TYR A 420 4.47 -10.34 -21.32
N ASP A 421 5.03 -10.95 -22.37
CA ASP A 421 4.81 -12.37 -22.70
C ASP A 421 5.31 -13.30 -21.58
N ASP A 422 6.42 -12.94 -20.91
CA ASP A 422 7.02 -13.66 -19.78
C ASP A 422 7.01 -12.77 -18.52
N PRO A 423 6.40 -13.18 -17.39
CA PRO A 423 6.44 -12.43 -16.13
C PRO A 423 7.85 -12.09 -15.64
N MET A 424 8.86 -12.87 -16.03
CA MET A 424 10.24 -12.64 -15.63
C MET A 424 10.89 -11.51 -16.44
N ASP A 425 10.31 -11.13 -17.58
CA ASP A 425 10.79 -10.01 -18.39
C ASP A 425 10.26 -8.65 -17.89
N VAL A 426 9.32 -8.63 -16.92
CA VAL A 426 8.79 -7.38 -16.32
C VAL A 426 9.95 -6.55 -15.80
N ALA A 427 10.17 -5.39 -16.42
CA ALA A 427 11.21 -4.44 -16.07
C ALA A 427 10.61 -3.16 -15.51
N GLY A 428 11.35 -2.49 -14.63
CA GLY A 428 10.92 -1.18 -14.12
C GLY A 428 11.82 -0.64 -13.03
N THR A 429 11.40 0.50 -12.49
CA THR A 429 12.14 1.26 -11.48
C THR A 429 11.42 1.21 -10.14
N LEU A 430 12.18 0.94 -9.08
CA LEU A 430 11.72 0.98 -7.69
C LEU A 430 12.05 2.33 -7.05
N TYR A 431 11.12 2.87 -6.26
CA TYR A 431 11.22 4.18 -5.62
C TYR A 431 10.88 4.12 -4.12
N ALA A 432 11.48 5.04 -3.35
CA ALA A 432 11.16 5.31 -1.96
C ALA A 432 10.81 6.80 -1.75
N PRO A 433 9.94 7.14 -0.79
CA PRO A 433 9.47 8.49 -0.58
C PRO A 433 10.49 9.33 0.19
N LYS A 434 10.48 10.63 -0.10
CA LYS A 434 11.10 11.68 0.71
C LYS A 434 10.04 12.72 1.03
N ILE A 435 9.81 12.98 2.31
CA ILE A 435 8.95 14.07 2.74
C ILE A 435 9.76 15.36 2.75
N THR A 436 9.24 16.40 2.09
CA THR A 436 10.04 17.60 1.74
C THR A 436 9.52 18.90 2.35
N ASN A 437 8.29 18.94 2.86
CA ASN A 437 7.71 20.18 3.34
C ASN A 437 8.08 20.49 4.80
N ASP A 438 8.59 21.71 5.05
CA ASP A 438 8.97 22.21 6.38
C ASP A 438 7.85 22.05 7.43
N ALA A 439 6.58 22.04 7.02
CA ALA A 439 5.44 21.91 7.91
C ALA A 439 5.35 20.54 8.60
N ALA A 440 5.92 19.50 7.99
CA ALA A 440 5.99 18.16 8.59
C ALA A 440 7.12 18.03 9.63
N SER A 441 8.09 18.95 9.65
CA SER A 441 9.26 18.88 10.53
C SER A 441 9.23 19.95 11.62
N ALA A 442 9.19 19.55 12.89
CA ALA A 442 9.38 20.47 14.02
C ALA A 442 10.78 21.10 14.06
N ALA A 443 11.78 20.48 13.44
CA ALA A 443 13.12 21.06 13.33
C ALA A 443 13.17 22.24 12.35
N GLU A 444 12.39 22.17 11.27
CA GLU A 444 12.31 23.21 10.24
C GLU A 444 11.18 24.23 10.47
N SER A 445 10.14 23.86 11.22
CA SER A 445 9.04 24.73 11.61
C SER A 445 9.20 25.34 13.02
N ASP A 446 8.43 26.38 13.34
CA ASP A 446 8.45 27.04 14.66
C ASP A 446 7.76 26.20 15.77
N SER A 447 7.01 25.15 15.41
CA SER A 447 6.23 24.28 16.31
C SER A 447 5.84 22.97 15.64
N ARG A 448 5.65 21.90 16.42
CA ARG A 448 4.96 20.69 15.95
C ARG A 448 3.57 21.04 15.44
N ASN A 449 3.23 20.55 14.25
CA ASN A 449 1.92 20.74 13.65
C ASN A 449 1.10 19.45 13.80
N SER A 450 -0.22 19.61 13.78
CA SER A 450 -1.14 18.47 13.87
C SER A 450 -1.19 17.70 12.54
N PRO A 451 -1.15 16.35 12.56
CA PRO A 451 -1.38 15.53 11.37
C PRO A 451 -2.80 15.64 10.81
N ALA A 452 -3.78 16.11 11.59
CA ALA A 452 -5.13 16.38 11.09
C ALA A 452 -5.20 17.58 10.11
N GLN A 453 -4.15 18.41 10.07
CA GLN A 453 -4.17 19.71 9.38
C GLN A 453 -2.98 19.92 8.44
N THR A 454 -2.07 18.97 8.37
CA THR A 454 -0.79 19.12 7.68
C THR A 454 -0.66 18.02 6.64
N PRO A 455 -0.73 18.36 5.35
CA PRO A 455 -0.37 17.44 4.28
C PRO A 455 1.13 17.10 4.31
N LEU A 456 1.50 15.96 3.72
CA LEU A 456 2.89 15.60 3.49
C LEU A 456 3.21 15.76 2.01
N ASP A 457 4.23 16.56 1.67
CA ASP A 457 4.69 16.72 0.29
C ASP A 457 5.75 15.66 -0.02
N VAL A 458 5.51 14.84 -1.05
CA VAL A 458 6.28 13.64 -1.37
C VAL A 458 7.11 13.85 -2.63
N GLU A 459 8.41 13.59 -2.53
CA GLU A 459 9.31 13.36 -3.66
C GLU A 459 9.67 11.87 -3.71
N TRP A 460 9.72 11.27 -4.90
CA TRP A 460 10.05 9.86 -5.07
C TRP A 460 11.51 9.70 -5.49
N LEU A 461 12.33 9.14 -4.60
CA LEU A 461 13.72 8.84 -4.85
C LEU A 461 13.83 7.48 -5.55
N GLU A 462 14.41 7.47 -6.74
CA GLU A 462 14.74 6.22 -7.43
C GLU A 462 15.77 5.42 -6.62
N LEU A 463 15.50 4.13 -6.42
CA LEU A 463 16.42 3.17 -5.81
C LEU A 463 17.20 2.39 -6.87
N GLY A 464 16.56 2.02 -7.98
CA GLY A 464 17.20 1.35 -9.11
C GLY A 464 16.22 0.70 -10.08
N HIS A 465 16.74 0.30 -11.24
CA HIS A 465 16.00 -0.34 -12.33
C HIS A 465 16.53 -1.76 -12.60
N ALA A 466 15.63 -2.73 -12.75
CA ALA A 466 15.96 -4.12 -13.12
C ALA A 466 14.78 -4.82 -13.78
N THR A 467 15.04 -6.01 -14.32
CA THR A 467 14.01 -7.00 -14.68
C THR A 467 13.73 -7.95 -13.52
N ASN A 468 12.52 -8.50 -13.47
CA ASN A 468 12.13 -9.51 -12.49
C ASN A 468 13.03 -10.76 -12.53
N GLY A 469 13.47 -11.16 -13.74
CA GLY A 469 14.39 -12.26 -13.96
C GLY A 469 15.82 -12.00 -13.50
N GLU A 470 16.33 -10.76 -13.61
CA GLU A 470 17.61 -10.39 -13.00
C GLU A 470 17.55 -10.55 -11.48
N VAL A 471 16.51 -10.00 -10.84
CA VAL A 471 16.36 -10.10 -9.38
C VAL A 471 16.24 -11.55 -8.93
N GLU A 472 15.43 -12.37 -9.62
CA GLU A 472 15.33 -13.81 -9.35
C GLU A 472 16.70 -14.49 -9.42
N SER A 473 17.51 -14.15 -10.42
CA SER A 473 18.84 -14.74 -10.59
C SER A 473 19.81 -14.38 -9.47
N TRP A 474 19.72 -13.16 -8.92
CA TRP A 474 20.49 -12.74 -7.74
C TRP A 474 20.02 -13.47 -6.48
N ILE A 475 18.70 -13.64 -6.31
CA ILE A 475 18.14 -14.41 -5.19
C ILE A 475 18.64 -15.86 -5.21
N ALA A 476 18.68 -16.47 -6.40
CA ALA A 476 19.08 -17.87 -6.58
C ALA A 476 20.51 -18.18 -6.09
N GLU A 477 21.39 -17.18 -5.99
CA GLU A 477 22.74 -17.35 -5.45
C GLU A 477 22.77 -17.78 -3.98
N TYR A 478 21.66 -17.56 -3.26
CA TYR A 478 21.52 -17.85 -1.83
C TYR A 478 20.66 -19.09 -1.52
N ASP A 479 20.19 -19.83 -2.55
CA ASP A 479 19.27 -20.97 -2.35
C ASP A 479 19.91 -22.17 -1.63
N ASP A 480 21.24 -22.30 -1.68
CA ASP A 480 21.99 -23.37 -1.02
C ASP A 480 22.43 -23.00 0.42
N VAL A 481 22.04 -21.83 0.95
CA VAL A 481 22.42 -21.38 2.30
C VAL A 481 21.55 -22.03 3.37
N THR A 482 22.19 -22.71 4.32
CA THR A 482 21.54 -23.49 5.38
C THR A 482 21.93 -23.04 6.79
N GLN A 483 21.44 -23.74 7.81
CA GLN A 483 21.89 -23.52 9.19
C GLN A 483 23.34 -23.97 9.43
N ALA A 484 23.85 -24.92 8.64
CA ALA A 484 25.25 -25.32 8.70
C ALA A 484 26.19 -24.19 8.21
N ASP A 485 25.74 -23.40 7.22
CA ASP A 485 26.49 -22.24 6.72
C ASP A 485 26.57 -21.11 7.74
N TYR A 486 25.50 -20.90 8.51
CA TYR A 486 25.50 -19.97 9.65
C TYR A 486 26.59 -20.34 10.65
N LEU A 487 26.67 -21.61 11.03
CA LEU A 487 27.65 -22.07 12.00
C LEU A 487 29.09 -22.03 11.43
N SER A 488 29.27 -22.47 10.18
CA SER A 488 30.59 -22.54 9.54
C SER A 488 31.20 -21.17 9.26
N ALA A 489 30.37 -20.18 8.90
CA ALA A 489 30.83 -18.83 8.59
C ALA A 489 31.13 -18.00 9.86
N HIS A 490 30.46 -18.30 10.97
CA HIS A 490 30.45 -17.42 12.15
C HIS A 490 31.02 -18.05 13.42
N ALA A 491 31.32 -19.35 13.44
CA ALA A 491 31.91 -20.05 14.58
C ALA A 491 33.08 -20.96 14.19
N ASP A 492 33.84 -21.45 15.19
CA ASP A 492 34.84 -22.50 15.01
C ASP A 492 34.13 -23.85 14.98
N TRP A 493 33.42 -24.12 13.87
CA TRP A 493 32.61 -25.32 13.64
C TRP A 493 32.78 -25.81 12.20
N GLU A 494 32.92 -27.12 12.01
CA GLU A 494 32.88 -27.78 10.71
C GLU A 494 31.73 -28.82 10.67
N GLU A 495 31.23 -29.12 9.48
CA GLU A 495 30.17 -30.11 9.28
C GLU A 495 30.47 -31.45 9.98
N GLY A 496 29.53 -31.91 10.81
CA GLY A 496 29.65 -33.11 11.62
C GLY A 496 30.23 -32.90 13.03
N ASP A 497 30.67 -31.69 13.37
CA ASP A 497 30.95 -31.31 14.76
C ASP A 497 29.65 -31.17 15.58
N GLU A 498 29.75 -31.43 16.88
CA GLU A 498 28.63 -31.25 17.81
C GLU A 498 28.25 -29.77 17.92
N VAL A 499 26.99 -29.43 17.63
CA VAL A 499 26.47 -28.07 17.86
C VAL A 499 26.23 -27.88 19.35
N THR A 500 26.95 -26.92 19.94
CA THR A 500 26.84 -26.59 21.36
C THR A 500 26.33 -25.16 21.57
N ALA A 501 25.83 -24.87 22.77
CA ALA A 501 25.44 -23.50 23.13
C ALA A 501 26.60 -22.49 23.02
N GLU A 502 27.85 -22.93 23.20
CA GLU A 502 29.02 -22.07 23.00
C GLU A 502 29.28 -21.80 21.52
N THR A 503 29.07 -22.80 20.66
CA THR A 503 29.17 -22.67 19.20
C THR A 503 28.16 -21.64 18.69
N ILE A 504 26.88 -21.78 19.09
CA ILE A 504 25.82 -20.84 18.72
C ILE A 504 26.13 -19.44 19.24
N LYS A 505 26.58 -19.31 20.50
CA LYS A 505 27.00 -18.02 21.07
C LYS A 505 28.12 -17.36 20.25
N GLN A 506 29.14 -18.13 19.84
CA GLN A 506 30.22 -17.58 19.02
C GLN A 506 29.70 -17.07 17.68
N ALA A 507 28.81 -17.83 17.03
CA ALA A 507 28.18 -17.42 15.79
C ALA A 507 27.35 -16.13 15.97
N ASP A 508 26.46 -16.11 16.96
CA ASP A 508 25.59 -14.97 17.24
C ASP A 508 26.40 -13.69 17.51
N LEU A 509 27.45 -13.76 18.33
CA LEU A 509 28.31 -12.60 18.61
C LEU A 509 29.07 -12.12 17.36
N THR A 510 29.51 -13.04 16.50
CA THR A 510 30.18 -12.68 15.24
C THR A 510 29.23 -11.97 14.28
N VAL A 511 27.98 -12.44 14.18
CA VAL A 511 26.92 -11.80 13.39
C VAL A 511 26.53 -10.44 13.96
N ILE A 512 26.42 -10.30 15.28
CA ILE A 512 26.15 -8.99 15.91
C ILE A 512 27.27 -7.99 15.59
N GLU A 513 28.53 -8.42 15.60
CA GLU A 513 29.67 -7.54 15.33
C GLU A 513 29.79 -7.17 13.84
N ASN A 514 29.62 -8.14 12.94
CA ASN A 514 30.01 -7.98 11.52
C ASN A 514 28.86 -8.13 10.51
N GLY A 515 27.64 -8.42 10.96
CA GLY A 515 26.56 -8.90 10.09
C GLY A 515 26.75 -10.35 9.64
N ASN A 516 25.69 -10.94 9.09
CA ASN A 516 25.66 -12.29 8.55
C ASN A 516 26.36 -12.34 7.19
N GLN A 517 27.46 -13.09 7.15
CA GLN A 517 28.35 -13.22 6.00
C GLN A 517 27.88 -14.26 4.97
N ASN A 518 26.71 -14.86 5.17
CA ASN A 518 26.08 -15.74 4.18
C ASN A 518 25.24 -14.96 3.15
N TYR A 519 24.93 -13.69 3.43
CA TYR A 519 24.05 -12.84 2.61
C TYR A 519 24.78 -11.56 2.21
N VAL A 520 24.09 -10.62 1.54
CA VAL A 520 24.65 -9.31 1.14
C VAL A 520 25.39 -8.69 2.33
N ALA A 521 26.60 -8.18 2.17
CA ALA A 521 27.41 -7.63 3.26
C ALA A 521 27.07 -6.16 3.56
N ASN A 522 27.42 -5.69 4.76
CA ASN A 522 27.19 -4.29 5.14
C ASN A 522 28.02 -3.33 4.27
N GLU A 523 29.26 -3.72 3.96
CA GLU A 523 30.17 -2.94 3.11
C GLU A 523 29.64 -2.79 1.68
N GLU A 524 28.95 -3.79 1.14
CA GLU A 524 28.35 -3.74 -0.20
C GLU A 524 27.23 -2.71 -0.26
N ILE A 525 26.38 -2.64 0.77
CA ILE A 525 25.28 -1.66 0.84
C ILE A 525 25.81 -0.24 0.99
N VAL A 526 26.84 -0.03 1.82
CA VAL A 526 27.48 1.29 1.97
C VAL A 526 28.21 1.70 0.68
N GLU A 527 28.88 0.77 0.01
CA GLU A 527 29.51 1.05 -1.29
C GLU A 527 28.48 1.41 -2.35
N TRP A 528 27.34 0.72 -2.40
CA TRP A 528 26.22 1.07 -3.27
C TRP A 528 25.73 2.50 -3.01
N ALA A 529 25.53 2.88 -1.74
CA ALA A 529 25.06 4.20 -1.36
C ALA A 529 26.06 5.32 -1.70
N ASP A 530 27.36 5.08 -1.47
CA ASP A 530 28.44 6.02 -1.83
C ASP A 530 28.47 6.29 -3.36
N GLN A 531 28.26 5.24 -4.16
CA GLN A 531 28.19 5.34 -5.62
C GLN A 531 26.92 6.06 -6.07
N TYR A 532 25.78 5.75 -5.46
CA TYR A 532 24.51 6.42 -5.69
C TYR A 532 24.63 7.93 -5.43
N GLU A 533 25.13 8.34 -4.26
CA GLU A 533 25.28 9.77 -3.91
C GLU A 533 26.23 10.48 -4.89
N SER A 534 27.29 9.80 -5.32
CA SER A 534 28.32 10.39 -6.19
C SER A 534 27.89 10.51 -7.65
N ASN A 535 27.12 9.55 -8.16
CA ASN A 535 26.91 9.33 -9.59
C ASN A 535 25.43 9.25 -10.01
N GLY A 536 24.48 9.22 -9.06
CA GLY A 536 23.07 8.95 -9.30
C GLY A 536 22.74 7.44 -9.39
N PRO A 537 21.44 7.08 -9.47
CA PRO A 537 20.98 5.67 -9.53
C PRO A 537 21.59 4.87 -10.68
N ASP A 538 21.70 5.46 -11.87
CA ASP A 538 22.33 4.83 -13.06
C ASP A 538 23.86 4.73 -12.99
N GLY A 539 24.47 5.35 -11.98
CA GLY A 539 25.91 5.49 -11.81
C GLY A 539 26.55 4.45 -10.89
N VAL A 540 25.78 3.44 -10.50
CA VAL A 540 26.18 2.32 -9.62
C VAL A 540 26.74 1.16 -10.45
N ASP A 541 27.79 0.51 -9.95
CA ASP A 541 28.41 -0.65 -10.57
C ASP A 541 27.43 -1.83 -10.72
N GLU A 542 27.57 -2.59 -11.81
CA GLU A 542 26.67 -3.70 -12.16
C GLU A 542 26.48 -4.72 -11.03
N ASP A 543 27.58 -5.07 -10.35
CA ASP A 543 27.57 -6.08 -9.28
C ASP A 543 26.82 -5.58 -8.02
N LEU A 544 26.51 -4.29 -7.89
CA LEU A 544 25.79 -3.69 -6.76
C LEU A 544 24.32 -3.37 -7.07
N ARG A 545 23.86 -3.55 -8.32
CA ARG A 545 22.46 -3.29 -8.73
C ARG A 545 21.43 -4.09 -7.92
N HIS A 546 21.83 -5.21 -7.33
CA HIS A 546 20.94 -6.09 -6.56
C HIS A 546 20.53 -5.52 -5.19
N VAL A 547 21.33 -4.62 -4.60
CA VAL A 547 21.14 -4.07 -3.25
C VAL A 547 19.73 -3.52 -3.02
N PRO A 548 19.19 -2.60 -3.85
CA PRO A 548 17.86 -2.02 -3.62
C PRO A 548 16.71 -3.02 -3.76
N PHE A 549 16.90 -4.16 -4.42
CA PHE A 549 15.85 -5.17 -4.59
C PHE A 549 15.88 -6.22 -3.48
N LEU A 550 17.06 -6.62 -3.00
CA LEU A 550 17.21 -7.62 -1.93
C LEU A 550 17.11 -7.02 -0.52
N GLU A 551 17.58 -5.79 -0.35
CA GLU A 551 17.70 -5.06 0.91
C GLU A 551 17.02 -3.69 0.83
N THR A 552 15.85 -3.63 0.17
CA THR A 552 15.09 -2.41 -0.18
C THR A 552 15.02 -1.36 0.92
N ARG A 553 14.62 -1.77 2.13
CA ARG A 553 14.52 -0.85 3.27
C ARG A 553 15.89 -0.29 3.70
N ALA A 554 16.94 -1.11 3.69
CA ALA A 554 18.28 -0.65 4.07
C ALA A 554 18.83 0.32 3.01
N ALA A 555 18.66 -0.01 1.74
CA ALA A 555 19.05 0.84 0.61
C ALA A 555 18.35 2.21 0.66
N ALA A 556 17.03 2.23 0.84
CA ALA A 556 16.25 3.46 0.93
C ALA A 556 16.72 4.37 2.08
N LYS A 557 17.05 3.79 3.23
CA LYS A 557 17.57 4.54 4.39
C LYS A 557 18.96 5.13 4.17
N GLU A 558 19.87 4.39 3.53
CA GLU A 558 21.21 4.89 3.24
C GLU A 558 21.20 6.15 2.37
N ILE A 559 20.27 6.23 1.42
CA ILE A 559 20.13 7.42 0.55
C ILE A 559 19.24 8.52 1.16
N GLY A 560 18.76 8.32 2.39
CA GLY A 560 18.02 9.34 3.15
C GLY A 560 16.54 9.46 2.81
N ALA A 561 15.89 8.40 2.30
CA ALA A 561 14.43 8.34 2.16
C ALA A 561 13.72 8.37 3.53
N SER A 562 12.49 8.88 3.57
CA SER A 562 11.66 9.01 4.78
C SER A 562 11.02 7.67 5.15
N ILE A 563 11.84 6.73 5.63
CA ILE A 563 11.43 5.40 6.09
C ILE A 563 11.14 5.44 7.60
N GLU A 564 10.15 6.24 7.97
CA GLU A 564 9.76 6.52 9.35
C GLU A 564 8.25 6.35 9.61
N PHE A 565 7.48 5.90 8.61
CA PHE A 565 6.06 5.59 8.80
C PHE A 565 5.89 4.43 9.78
N ASN A 566 4.97 4.58 10.73
CA ASN A 566 4.64 3.51 11.66
C ASN A 566 3.35 2.83 11.20
N LYS A 567 3.43 1.53 10.91
CA LYS A 567 2.32 0.75 10.39
C LYS A 567 1.65 1.39 9.17
N ALA A 568 2.41 1.52 8.08
CA ALA A 568 1.80 1.81 6.79
C ALA A 568 1.13 0.51 6.31
N GLU A 569 -0.19 0.44 6.44
CA GLU A 569 -0.97 -0.78 6.23
C GLU A 569 -1.73 -0.72 4.89
N GLY A 570 -2.95 -0.20 4.87
CA GLY A 570 -3.77 -0.19 3.65
C GLY A 570 -3.29 0.81 2.60
N VAL A 571 -3.34 0.41 1.33
CA VAL A 571 -3.38 1.32 0.17
C VAL A 571 -4.40 0.79 -0.83
N ASP A 572 -5.24 1.68 -1.38
CA ASP A 572 -6.18 1.30 -2.44
C ASP A 572 -6.69 2.52 -3.23
N SER A 573 -7.02 2.27 -4.49
CA SER A 573 -7.58 3.22 -5.45
C SER A 573 -8.85 2.65 -6.07
N MET A 574 -9.61 3.44 -6.83
CA MET A 574 -10.76 2.89 -7.54
C MET A 574 -10.27 2.00 -8.70
N ASP A 575 -10.90 0.84 -8.90
CA ASP A 575 -10.68 0.00 -10.09
C ASP A 575 -10.59 0.83 -11.38
N ASP A 576 -9.60 0.52 -12.23
CA ASP A 576 -9.30 1.24 -13.48
C ASP A 576 -8.97 2.74 -13.29
N SER A 577 -8.35 3.09 -12.16
CA SER A 577 -7.96 4.46 -11.77
C SER A 577 -7.33 5.28 -12.91
N GLN A 578 -7.64 6.58 -12.97
CA GLN A 578 -7.14 7.51 -13.97
C GLN A 578 -6.50 8.73 -13.30
N PRO A 579 -5.67 9.50 -14.03
CA PRO A 579 -5.18 10.78 -13.51
C PRO A 579 -6.32 11.69 -13.06
N GLY A 580 -6.24 12.12 -11.81
CA GLY A 580 -7.25 12.92 -11.13
C GLY A 580 -8.14 12.16 -10.17
N ASP A 581 -8.13 10.82 -10.21
CA ASP A 581 -8.71 9.98 -9.18
C ASP A 581 -7.81 9.97 -7.93
N PHE A 582 -8.29 9.33 -6.87
CA PHE A 582 -7.56 9.24 -5.63
C PHE A 582 -7.09 7.84 -5.33
N VAL A 583 -5.93 7.79 -4.69
CA VAL A 583 -5.42 6.67 -3.93
C VAL A 583 -5.45 7.04 -2.43
N TYR A 584 -5.84 6.08 -1.58
CA TYR A 584 -5.94 6.25 -0.14
C TYR A 584 -4.85 5.43 0.56
N PHE A 585 -4.21 6.00 1.58
CA PHE A 585 -3.18 5.34 2.38
C PHE A 585 -3.58 5.33 3.86
N GLY A 586 -3.66 4.15 4.46
CA GLY A 586 -3.89 3.94 5.89
C GLY A 586 -2.57 3.88 6.67
N ILE A 587 -2.40 4.82 7.60
CA ILE A 587 -1.31 4.80 8.58
C ILE A 587 -1.93 4.54 9.95
N SER A 588 -1.76 3.35 10.50
CA SER A 588 -2.54 2.89 11.66
C SER A 588 -2.20 3.64 12.93
N GLU A 589 -0.95 4.11 13.04
CA GLU A 589 -0.47 4.86 14.20
C GLU A 589 0.40 6.04 13.77
N PHE A 590 0.07 7.25 14.25
CA PHE A 590 0.88 8.45 14.04
C PHE A 590 1.63 8.78 15.34
N ASN A 591 2.59 7.93 15.71
CA ASN A 591 3.37 8.05 16.94
C ASN A 591 4.83 7.61 16.66
N ASP A 592 5.61 7.30 17.71
CA ASP A 592 7.00 6.82 17.60
C ASP A 592 7.83 7.68 16.62
N ALA A 593 8.37 7.08 15.56
CA ALA A 593 9.26 7.71 14.60
C ALA A 593 8.64 8.93 13.88
N LEU A 594 7.32 9.02 13.76
CA LEU A 594 6.60 10.15 13.14
C LEU A 594 6.42 11.34 14.11
N ALA A 595 6.59 11.11 15.41
CA ALA A 595 6.28 12.07 16.47
C ALA A 595 7.47 12.39 17.38
N ASP A 596 8.62 11.74 17.21
CA ASP A 596 9.81 11.98 18.02
C ASP A 596 10.62 13.22 17.55
N GLU A 597 11.86 13.37 18.02
CA GLU A 597 12.74 14.52 17.75
C GLU A 597 13.70 14.34 16.56
N GLU A 598 13.60 13.23 15.82
CA GLU A 598 14.52 12.81 14.75
C GLU A 598 13.74 12.39 13.50
N GLY A 599 14.34 12.44 12.31
CA GLY A 599 13.67 12.11 11.04
C GLY A 599 13.12 13.34 10.31
N ASP A 600 12.48 13.12 9.16
CA ASP A 600 11.89 14.18 8.33
C ASP A 600 10.50 14.59 8.85
N ILE A 601 9.80 13.68 9.51
CA ILE A 601 8.44 13.85 10.03
C ILE A 601 8.50 13.94 11.55
N GLN A 602 8.15 15.09 12.10
CA GLN A 602 8.21 15.38 13.53
C GLN A 602 6.97 16.18 13.92
N MET A 603 5.81 15.51 13.95
CA MET A 603 4.51 16.15 14.16
C MET A 603 3.91 15.80 15.53
N ASP A 604 2.70 16.30 15.81
CA ASP A 604 1.97 15.90 17.02
C ASP A 604 1.53 14.42 16.92
N ARG A 605 1.51 13.73 18.06
CA ARG A 605 1.14 12.31 18.18
C ARG A 605 -0.37 12.13 18.02
N VAL A 606 -0.79 11.16 17.20
CA VAL A 606 -2.16 10.63 17.11
C VAL A 606 -2.14 9.11 17.06
N ASP A 607 -2.41 8.47 18.19
CA ASP A 607 -2.39 7.01 18.34
C ASP A 607 -3.50 6.27 17.56
N GLY A 608 -4.56 6.99 17.18
CA GLY A 608 -5.62 6.45 16.35
C GLY A 608 -5.28 6.33 14.87
N GLY A 609 -4.13 6.84 14.42
CA GLY A 609 -3.71 6.80 13.02
C GLY A 609 -4.36 7.86 12.13
N VAL A 610 -4.02 7.81 10.85
CA VAL A 610 -4.44 8.77 9.82
C VAL A 610 -4.71 8.02 8.53
N VAL A 611 -5.82 8.37 7.85
CA VAL A 611 -6.02 8.04 6.44
C VAL A 611 -5.65 9.25 5.61
N TYR A 612 -4.63 9.08 4.78
CA TYR A 612 -4.23 10.05 3.77
C TYR A 612 -4.89 9.73 2.43
N ARG A 613 -5.04 10.77 1.61
CA ARG A 613 -5.51 10.70 0.23
C ARG A 613 -4.52 11.43 -0.67
N GLY A 614 -4.07 10.78 -1.74
CA GLY A 614 -3.27 11.39 -2.81
C GLY A 614 -4.09 11.51 -4.08
N VAL A 615 -3.84 12.55 -4.89
CA VAL A 615 -4.38 12.65 -6.25
C VAL A 615 -3.39 12.01 -7.20
N LEU A 616 -3.87 11.12 -8.08
CA LEU A 616 -3.06 10.58 -9.17
C LEU A 616 -2.77 11.68 -10.20
N GLU A 617 -1.50 12.03 -10.35
CA GLU A 617 -1.04 13.00 -11.35
C GLU A 617 -1.05 12.39 -12.77
N PRO A 618 -0.81 13.18 -13.84
CA PRO A 618 -0.82 12.65 -15.22
C PRO A 618 0.08 11.43 -15.47
N ASP A 619 1.15 11.30 -14.69
CA ASP A 619 2.10 10.18 -14.68
C ASP A 619 1.82 9.17 -13.56
N TYR A 620 0.60 9.18 -13.00
CA TYR A 620 0.15 8.36 -11.88
C TYR A 620 0.93 8.57 -10.58
N ASN A 621 1.71 9.65 -10.51
CA ASN A 621 2.47 9.99 -9.32
C ASN A 621 1.59 10.61 -8.23
N VAL A 622 2.06 10.54 -6.98
CA VAL A 622 1.47 11.24 -5.84
C VAL A 622 2.52 12.17 -5.24
N SER A 623 2.28 13.46 -5.32
CA SER A 623 3.18 14.49 -4.76
C SER A 623 2.71 15.05 -3.42
N THR A 624 1.47 14.76 -3.00
CA THR A 624 0.91 15.25 -1.74
C THR A 624 -0.03 14.22 -1.12
N LEU A 625 0.17 13.94 0.15
CA LEU A 625 -0.72 13.13 0.98
C LEU A 625 -1.55 14.06 1.88
N GLU A 626 -2.84 14.19 1.59
CA GLU A 626 -3.78 15.01 2.36
C GLU A 626 -4.48 14.17 3.44
N PRO A 627 -4.47 14.57 4.72
CA PRO A 627 -5.22 13.85 5.75
C PRO A 627 -6.74 14.05 5.54
N VAL A 628 -7.48 12.94 5.43
CA VAL A 628 -8.94 12.93 5.25
C VAL A 628 -9.68 12.31 6.44
N ILE A 629 -9.03 11.40 7.17
CA ILE A 629 -9.50 10.88 8.45
C ILE A 629 -8.34 10.93 9.43
N THR A 630 -8.58 11.42 10.64
CA THR A 630 -7.63 11.37 11.74
C THR A 630 -8.31 10.72 12.92
N GLY A 631 -7.71 9.64 13.42
CA GLY A 631 -8.21 8.89 14.56
C GLY A 631 -8.10 9.68 15.87
N PRO A 632 -8.60 9.11 16.98
CA PRO A 632 -8.55 9.77 18.29
C PRO A 632 -7.15 9.64 18.91
N ASP A 633 -6.82 10.59 19.78
CA ASP A 633 -5.70 10.45 20.70
C ASP A 633 -6.07 9.49 21.83
N PHE A 634 -5.09 8.82 22.43
CA PHE A 634 -5.37 7.96 23.58
C PHE A 634 -5.76 8.73 24.86
N THR A 635 -5.63 10.06 24.85
CA THR A 635 -6.13 10.94 25.90
C THR A 635 -7.60 11.33 25.73
N ASP A 636 -8.19 11.07 24.55
CA ASP A 636 -9.56 11.43 24.25
C ASP A 636 -10.56 10.64 25.10
N PRO A 637 -11.70 11.27 25.47
CA PRO A 637 -12.72 10.58 26.23
C PRO A 637 -13.49 9.59 25.34
N PRO A 638 -14.09 8.53 25.92
CA PRO A 638 -14.78 7.51 25.13
C PRO A 638 -15.92 8.00 24.26
N GLU A 639 -16.57 9.10 24.60
CA GLU A 639 -17.57 9.73 23.74
C GLU A 639 -17.02 10.14 22.36
N ASP A 640 -15.76 10.55 22.28
CA ASP A 640 -15.13 11.00 21.04
C ASP A 640 -14.50 9.79 20.30
N ALA A 641 -13.83 8.89 21.03
CA ALA A 641 -13.16 7.71 20.46
C ALA A 641 -14.10 6.55 20.07
N ASN A 642 -15.35 6.52 20.54
CA ASN A 642 -16.29 5.45 20.18
C ASN A 642 -16.63 5.49 18.69
N ASP A 643 -16.88 6.67 18.12
CA ASP A 643 -17.36 6.85 16.75
C ASP A 643 -16.26 7.28 15.77
N ALA A 644 -15.02 7.42 16.23
CA ALA A 644 -13.85 7.62 15.39
C ALA A 644 -13.26 6.29 14.90
N LEU A 645 -12.68 6.32 13.69
CA LEU A 645 -11.79 5.28 13.17
C LEU A 645 -10.51 5.25 14.02
N ARG A 646 -9.95 4.06 14.27
CA ARG A 646 -8.67 3.91 14.96
C ARG A 646 -7.89 2.74 14.38
N ASN A 647 -6.56 2.82 14.39
CA ASN A 647 -5.68 1.74 13.94
C ASN A 647 -6.19 1.20 12.60
N ILE A 648 -6.26 2.12 11.64
CA ILE A 648 -6.71 1.81 10.29
C ILE A 648 -5.73 0.82 9.70
N ASP A 649 -6.28 -0.34 9.36
CA ASP A 649 -5.57 -1.41 8.70
C ASP A 649 -5.89 -1.32 7.21
N ASN A 650 -6.81 -2.15 6.71
CA ASN A 650 -7.17 -2.14 5.30
C ASN A 650 -8.04 -0.92 4.93
N VAL A 651 -7.77 -0.36 3.76
CA VAL A 651 -8.70 0.52 3.02
C VAL A 651 -9.15 -0.20 1.75
N TYR A 652 -10.42 -0.04 1.36
CA TYR A 652 -10.95 -0.58 0.10
C TYR A 652 -11.86 0.45 -0.59
N THR A 653 -11.48 0.93 -1.77
CA THR A 653 -12.17 1.97 -2.52
C THR A 653 -13.21 1.35 -3.45
N MET A 654 -14.48 1.60 -3.16
CA MET A 654 -15.57 1.15 -4.01
C MET A 654 -15.64 2.00 -5.29
N ARG A 655 -16.16 1.41 -6.37
CA ARG A 655 -16.45 2.08 -7.67
C ARG A 655 -17.34 3.33 -7.64
N ASP A 656 -17.89 3.70 -6.49
CA ASP A 656 -18.65 4.94 -6.29
C ASP A 656 -17.87 5.99 -5.47
N GLY A 657 -16.59 5.74 -5.22
CA GLY A 657 -15.65 6.61 -4.51
C GLY A 657 -15.74 6.54 -2.99
N ARG A 658 -16.69 5.79 -2.42
CA ARG A 658 -16.70 5.52 -0.98
C ARG A 658 -15.59 4.52 -0.63
N VAL A 659 -15.04 4.64 0.57
CA VAL A 659 -13.94 3.80 1.04
C VAL A 659 -14.40 3.00 2.25
N LEU A 660 -14.22 1.68 2.23
CA LEU A 660 -14.33 0.83 3.40
C LEU A 660 -13.05 0.97 4.24
N CYS A 661 -13.20 1.20 5.54
CA CYS A 661 -12.08 1.34 6.46
C CYS A 661 -12.19 0.26 7.54
N CYS A 662 -11.20 -0.61 7.60
CA CYS A 662 -11.08 -1.71 8.55
C CYS A 662 -10.24 -1.31 9.75
N GLU A 663 -10.67 -1.68 10.95
CA GLU A 663 -9.85 -1.50 12.15
C GLU A 663 -9.13 -2.80 12.53
N ASP A 664 -7.86 -2.67 12.87
CA ASP A 664 -7.08 -3.64 13.66
C ASP A 664 -6.63 -2.98 14.98
N GLY A 665 -7.54 -2.88 15.94
CA GLY A 665 -7.34 -2.06 17.13
C GLY A 665 -7.20 -2.84 18.43
N PHE A 666 -6.00 -2.89 19.01
CA PHE A 666 -5.86 -3.34 20.40
C PHE A 666 -6.51 -2.35 21.38
N GLY A 667 -7.16 -2.87 22.43
CA GLY A 667 -7.94 -2.10 23.39
C GLY A 667 -7.14 -1.06 24.19
N GLY A 668 -6.92 0.13 23.60
CA GLY A 668 -6.38 1.33 24.24
C GLY A 668 -7.38 2.03 25.17
N PRO A 669 -6.91 3.01 25.98
CA PRO A 669 -7.70 3.64 27.05
C PRO A 669 -8.89 4.47 26.57
N ALA A 670 -8.93 4.86 25.29
CA ALA A 670 -9.92 5.79 24.75
C ALA A 670 -11.29 5.14 24.47
N ARG A 671 -11.38 3.93 23.91
CA ARG A 671 -12.69 3.36 23.49
C ARG A 671 -13.41 2.61 24.61
N SER A 672 -14.74 2.71 24.66
CA SER A 672 -15.57 2.04 25.69
C SER A 672 -15.84 0.55 25.43
N TYR A 673 -15.44 0.04 24.26
CA TYR A 673 -15.64 -1.33 23.84
C TYR A 673 -14.40 -1.87 23.09
N PRO A 674 -14.17 -3.19 23.10
CA PRO A 674 -12.93 -3.79 22.60
C PRO A 674 -13.01 -4.31 21.16
N ASN A 675 -14.19 -4.33 20.55
CA ASN A 675 -14.38 -4.86 19.19
C ASN A 675 -13.91 -3.87 18.14
N ASP A 676 -13.40 -4.41 17.05
CA ASP A 676 -13.11 -3.67 15.84
C ASP A 676 -14.35 -3.47 14.99
N GLY A 677 -14.31 -2.39 14.21
CA GLY A 677 -15.38 -1.95 13.36
C GLY A 677 -15.00 -1.93 11.90
N LEU A 678 -15.98 -2.20 11.04
CA LEU A 678 -15.93 -1.82 9.64
C LEU A 678 -16.67 -0.50 9.49
N TYR A 679 -16.01 0.50 8.92
CA TYR A 679 -16.58 1.81 8.64
C TYR A 679 -16.67 2.03 7.13
N VAL A 680 -17.62 2.86 6.71
CA VAL A 680 -17.71 3.33 5.32
C VAL A 680 -17.50 4.84 5.35
N TYR A 681 -16.39 5.29 4.77
CA TYR A 681 -16.08 6.68 4.53
C TYR A 681 -16.73 7.12 3.22
N GLN A 682 -17.51 8.21 3.32
CA GLN A 682 -18.09 8.91 2.19
C GLN A 682 -17.36 10.24 2.04
N PRO A 683 -16.55 10.41 0.98
CA PRO A 683 -15.88 11.67 0.70
C PRO A 683 -16.87 12.82 0.47
N ASN A 684 -16.39 14.05 0.65
CA ASN A 684 -17.14 15.22 0.20
C ASN A 684 -17.31 15.22 -1.32
N VAL A 685 -18.31 15.96 -1.80
CA VAL A 685 -18.50 16.18 -3.23
C VAL A 685 -17.31 16.98 -3.76
N ILE A 686 -16.70 16.54 -4.86
CA ILE A 686 -15.59 17.26 -5.46
C ILE A 686 -16.09 17.94 -6.72
N VAL A 687 -15.94 19.26 -6.75
CA VAL A 687 -16.15 20.08 -7.94
C VAL A 687 -14.80 20.25 -8.63
N GLY A 688 -14.60 19.51 -9.72
CA GLY A 688 -13.32 19.39 -10.40
C GLY A 688 -13.31 20.01 -11.78
N LEU A 689 -12.17 20.59 -12.15
CA LEU A 689 -11.86 21.01 -13.52
C LEU A 689 -11.00 19.95 -14.20
N GLY A 690 -11.30 19.65 -15.46
CA GLY A 690 -10.40 18.87 -16.30
C GLY A 690 -9.12 19.64 -16.66
N SER A 691 -8.15 18.93 -17.23
CA SER A 691 -6.93 19.52 -17.78
C SER A 691 -6.97 19.54 -19.31
N ALA A 692 -6.21 20.43 -19.94
CA ALA A 692 -6.11 20.51 -21.40
C ALA A 692 -4.76 21.05 -21.90
N ALA A 693 -4.18 20.35 -22.88
CA ALA A 693 -3.12 20.90 -23.73
C ALA A 693 -3.73 21.60 -24.96
N VAL A 694 -3.39 22.87 -25.16
CA VAL A 694 -4.02 23.72 -26.18
C VAL A 694 -2.96 24.41 -27.02
N GLY A 695 -2.88 24.09 -28.32
CA GLY A 695 -1.94 24.74 -29.24
C GLY A 695 -2.08 26.28 -29.25
N GLY A 696 -0.96 27.00 -29.40
CA GLY A 696 -0.92 28.45 -29.25
C GLY A 696 -1.88 29.20 -30.19
N GLY A 697 -2.81 29.97 -29.61
CA GLY A 697 -3.85 30.73 -30.32
C GLY A 697 -5.13 29.95 -30.63
N SER A 698 -5.15 28.65 -30.36
CA SER A 698 -6.31 27.76 -30.43
C SER A 698 -7.11 27.79 -29.13
N THR A 699 -8.27 27.14 -29.13
CA THR A 699 -9.16 27.00 -27.98
C THR A 699 -9.41 25.51 -27.74
N GLY A 700 -9.18 25.05 -26.52
CA GLY A 700 -9.55 23.73 -26.03
C GLY A 700 -10.78 23.79 -25.12
N SER A 701 -11.34 22.63 -24.80
CA SER A 701 -12.50 22.51 -23.92
C SER A 701 -12.09 21.84 -22.61
N VAL A 702 -12.47 22.43 -21.49
CA VAL A 702 -12.19 21.93 -20.15
C VAL A 702 -13.53 21.66 -19.44
N PRO A 703 -13.86 20.40 -19.11
CA PRO A 703 -15.08 20.10 -18.35
C PRO A 703 -14.95 20.57 -16.90
N LEU A 704 -16.08 20.95 -16.31
CA LEU A 704 -16.27 21.23 -14.89
C LEU A 704 -17.33 20.26 -14.35
N THR A 705 -16.93 19.33 -13.50
CA THR A 705 -17.77 18.23 -13.03
C THR A 705 -17.97 18.24 -11.51
N ALA A 706 -19.00 17.56 -11.04
CA ALA A 706 -19.18 17.18 -9.64
C ALA A 706 -19.07 15.64 -9.53
N SER A 707 -18.22 15.14 -8.64
CA SER A 707 -17.91 13.70 -8.51
C SER A 707 -19.12 12.85 -8.15
N SER A 708 -19.85 13.21 -7.09
CA SER A 708 -21.04 12.51 -6.63
C SER A 708 -22.07 13.48 -6.04
N LEU A 709 -23.36 13.15 -6.20
CA LEU A 709 -24.48 13.95 -5.71
C LEU A 709 -25.49 13.05 -4.99
N PRO A 710 -25.11 12.51 -3.81
CA PRO A 710 -25.90 11.50 -3.10
C PRO A 710 -27.29 12.00 -2.72
N ALA A 711 -27.43 13.28 -2.32
CA ALA A 711 -28.72 13.90 -1.99
C ALA A 711 -29.41 14.60 -3.19
N GLY A 712 -28.88 14.45 -4.40
CA GLY A 712 -29.31 15.14 -5.61
C GLY A 712 -28.79 16.58 -5.67
N PHE A 713 -29.28 17.36 -6.63
CA PHE A 713 -28.70 18.68 -6.92
C PHE A 713 -29.75 19.67 -7.40
N SER A 714 -29.93 20.78 -6.68
CA SER A 714 -30.84 21.85 -7.10
C SER A 714 -30.13 22.99 -7.83
N GLY A 715 -28.87 23.28 -7.49
CA GLY A 715 -28.08 24.28 -8.20
C GLY A 715 -26.77 24.68 -7.53
N ALA A 716 -25.94 25.42 -8.28
CA ALA A 716 -24.65 25.92 -7.83
C ALA A 716 -24.34 27.32 -8.36
N ARG A 717 -23.47 28.03 -7.65
CA ARG A 717 -22.78 29.23 -8.08
C ARG A 717 -21.29 29.03 -7.90
N LEU A 718 -20.56 29.14 -9.00
CA LEU A 718 -19.13 28.84 -9.08
C LEU A 718 -18.39 30.02 -9.70
N THR A 719 -17.11 30.16 -9.38
CA THR A 719 -16.19 31.06 -10.08
C THR A 719 -14.97 30.28 -10.51
N VAL A 720 -14.67 30.27 -11.82
CA VAL A 720 -13.45 29.68 -12.36
C VAL A 720 -12.47 30.80 -12.71
N SER A 721 -11.19 30.64 -12.38
CA SER A 721 -10.14 31.64 -12.63
C SER A 721 -8.92 31.00 -13.29
N VAL A 722 -8.22 31.77 -14.14
CA VAL A 722 -6.92 31.39 -14.69
C VAL A 722 -5.83 32.00 -13.81
N SER A 723 -4.94 31.18 -13.24
CA SER A 723 -3.85 31.65 -12.37
C SER A 723 -2.88 32.59 -13.10
N ASN A 724 -2.57 32.31 -14.36
CA ASN A 724 -1.73 33.14 -15.22
C ASN A 724 -2.41 33.48 -16.57
N PRO A 725 -3.07 34.64 -16.68
CA PRO A 725 -3.79 35.03 -17.89
C PRO A 725 -2.89 35.41 -19.08
N ASP A 726 -1.57 35.47 -18.91
CA ASP A 726 -0.64 35.62 -20.04
C ASP A 726 -0.50 34.30 -20.84
N ILE A 727 -0.86 33.16 -20.24
CA ILE A 727 -0.76 31.82 -20.84
C ILE A 727 -2.11 31.40 -21.43
N ALA A 728 -3.21 31.56 -20.70
CA ALA A 728 -4.53 31.17 -21.16
C ALA A 728 -5.63 32.16 -20.78
N SER A 729 -6.72 32.18 -21.55
CA SER A 729 -7.93 32.95 -21.22
C SER A 729 -9.20 32.14 -21.48
N ILE A 730 -10.19 32.32 -20.61
CA ILE A 730 -11.53 31.74 -20.78
C ILE A 730 -12.26 32.58 -21.83
N THR A 731 -12.76 31.93 -22.87
CA THR A 731 -13.41 32.57 -24.02
C THR A 731 -14.88 32.21 -24.17
N GLY A 732 -15.31 31.11 -23.54
CA GLY A 732 -16.67 30.60 -23.58
C GLY A 732 -16.98 29.72 -22.39
N VAL A 733 -18.27 29.59 -22.10
CA VAL A 733 -18.82 28.60 -21.16
C VAL A 733 -20.08 28.03 -21.79
N SER A 734 -20.14 26.71 -21.94
CA SER A 734 -21.32 25.97 -22.34
C SER A 734 -21.85 25.11 -21.20
N PHE A 735 -23.10 24.68 -21.32
CA PHE A 735 -23.82 23.95 -20.27
C PHE A 735 -24.49 22.71 -20.85
N PRO A 736 -24.56 21.61 -20.09
CA PRO A 736 -25.39 20.46 -20.44
C PRO A 736 -26.88 20.81 -20.50
N ASP A 737 -27.60 20.18 -21.44
CA ASP A 737 -29.06 20.35 -21.60
C ASP A 737 -29.85 19.90 -20.36
N ALA A 738 -29.27 19.03 -19.53
CA ALA A 738 -29.88 18.54 -18.30
C ALA A 738 -30.09 19.65 -17.24
N LEU A 739 -29.29 20.71 -17.28
CA LEU A 739 -29.35 21.82 -16.34
C LEU A 739 -30.33 22.88 -16.85
N GLY A 740 -31.53 22.94 -16.27
CA GLY A 740 -32.63 23.71 -16.87
C GLY A 740 -32.48 25.25 -16.82
N LEU A 741 -31.79 25.83 -15.82
CA LEU A 741 -31.49 27.27 -15.78
C LEU A 741 -29.99 27.52 -15.60
N THR A 742 -29.37 28.18 -16.57
CA THR A 742 -27.93 28.46 -16.54
C THR A 742 -27.61 29.92 -16.90
N GLU A 743 -26.57 30.47 -16.29
CA GLU A 743 -26.05 31.82 -16.54
C GLU A 743 -24.53 31.82 -16.35
N SER A 744 -23.80 32.38 -17.33
CA SER A 744 -22.36 32.62 -17.21
C SER A 744 -22.01 34.08 -17.50
N SER A 745 -20.91 34.55 -16.92
CA SER A 745 -20.29 35.82 -17.30
C SER A 745 -18.77 35.70 -17.22
N ILE A 746 -18.08 36.17 -18.25
CA ILE A 746 -16.62 36.11 -18.38
C ILE A 746 -16.06 37.53 -18.22
N SER A 747 -14.95 37.69 -17.51
CA SER A 747 -14.27 38.98 -17.37
C SER A 747 -13.76 39.50 -18.72
N ASP A 748 -13.58 40.83 -18.84
CA ASP A 748 -13.16 41.47 -20.09
C ASP A 748 -11.78 40.97 -20.60
N ASP A 749 -10.94 40.50 -19.69
CA ASP A 749 -9.61 39.92 -19.94
C ASP A 749 -9.60 38.38 -19.99
N GLY A 750 -10.74 37.72 -19.79
CA GLY A 750 -10.87 36.26 -19.81
C GLY A 750 -10.18 35.55 -18.65
N SER A 751 -9.69 36.27 -17.64
CA SER A 751 -9.02 35.65 -16.49
C SER A 751 -9.97 34.98 -15.50
N SER A 752 -11.29 35.20 -15.62
CA SER A 752 -12.30 34.59 -14.74
C SER A 752 -13.66 34.43 -15.42
N ALA A 753 -14.41 33.42 -15.00
CA ALA A 753 -15.78 33.18 -15.39
C ALA A 753 -16.65 32.85 -14.17
N THR A 754 -17.75 33.58 -13.97
CA THR A 754 -18.77 33.24 -12.97
C THR A 754 -19.82 32.35 -13.61
N ILE A 755 -20.17 31.25 -12.96
CA ILE A 755 -21.10 30.24 -13.44
C ILE A 755 -22.25 30.11 -12.45
N ARG A 756 -23.49 30.02 -12.95
CA ARG A 756 -24.69 29.67 -12.18
C ARG A 756 -25.46 28.62 -12.93
N VAL A 757 -25.81 27.55 -12.22
CA VAL A 757 -26.59 26.44 -12.75
C VAL A 757 -27.69 26.07 -11.77
N ALA A 758 -28.82 25.62 -12.27
CA ALA A 758 -29.91 25.08 -11.47
C ALA A 758 -30.66 23.99 -12.25
N ASP A 759 -30.92 22.87 -11.58
CA ASP A 759 -31.68 21.76 -12.12
C ASP A 759 -33.19 21.94 -11.86
N VAL A 760 -33.80 22.85 -12.60
CA VAL A 760 -35.23 23.16 -12.41
C VAL A 760 -36.18 22.05 -12.84
N ASP A 761 -35.70 21.11 -13.66
CA ASP A 761 -36.49 20.02 -14.23
C ASP A 761 -36.24 18.68 -13.51
N THR A 762 -35.42 18.67 -12.44
CA THR A 762 -35.11 17.47 -11.65
C THR A 762 -34.51 16.35 -12.53
N ASN A 763 -33.55 16.70 -13.38
CA ASN A 763 -32.83 15.73 -14.21
C ASN A 763 -31.63 15.10 -13.49
N VAL A 764 -31.02 15.82 -12.53
CA VAL A 764 -29.91 15.38 -11.70
C VAL A 764 -30.47 14.87 -10.36
N GLN A 765 -30.74 13.56 -10.32
CA GLN A 765 -31.35 12.93 -9.17
C GLN A 765 -30.32 12.58 -8.08
N SER A 766 -30.82 12.22 -6.91
CA SER A 766 -30.04 11.57 -5.85
C SER A 766 -29.30 10.36 -6.40
N GLY A 767 -28.00 10.28 -6.09
CA GLY A 767 -27.10 9.24 -6.56
C GLY A 767 -26.45 9.50 -7.92
N ALA A 768 -26.59 10.70 -8.48
CA ALA A 768 -25.92 11.03 -9.74
C ALA A 768 -24.40 11.15 -9.54
N MET A 769 -23.62 10.50 -10.41
CA MET A 769 -22.16 10.49 -10.41
C MET A 769 -21.64 11.26 -11.64
N ASP A 770 -20.43 11.81 -11.53
CA ASP A 770 -19.69 12.51 -12.59
C ASP A 770 -20.53 13.52 -13.38
N VAL A 771 -21.25 14.37 -12.65
CA VAL A 771 -22.21 15.29 -13.26
C VAL A 771 -21.48 16.49 -13.82
N GLU A 772 -21.50 16.64 -15.15
CA GLU A 772 -21.01 17.86 -15.81
C GLU A 772 -21.88 19.06 -15.40
N LEU A 773 -21.24 20.07 -14.81
CA LEU A 773 -21.86 21.34 -14.43
C LEU A 773 -21.71 22.39 -15.54
N ALA A 774 -20.58 22.39 -16.23
CA ALA A 774 -20.30 23.24 -17.38
C ALA A 774 -19.10 22.70 -18.18
N THR A 775 -18.90 23.25 -19.37
CA THR A 775 -17.64 23.13 -20.12
C THR A 775 -17.11 24.53 -20.41
N LEU A 776 -15.82 24.76 -20.12
CA LEU A 776 -15.12 26.01 -20.40
C LEU A 776 -14.36 25.92 -21.72
N ASP A 777 -14.49 26.95 -22.57
CA ASP A 777 -13.66 27.11 -23.76
C ASP A 777 -12.44 27.96 -23.40
N VAL A 778 -11.27 27.34 -23.34
CA VAL A 778 -10.02 27.96 -22.88
C VAL A 778 -9.05 28.13 -24.04
N ARG A 779 -8.64 29.36 -24.29
CA ARG A 779 -7.72 29.74 -25.37
C ARG A 779 -6.30 29.86 -24.84
N ALA A 780 -5.33 29.26 -25.52
CA ALA A 780 -3.91 29.51 -25.25
C ALA A 780 -3.48 30.84 -25.87
N ASP A 781 -3.09 31.81 -25.05
CA ASP A 781 -2.61 33.14 -25.47
C ASP A 781 -1.07 33.26 -25.45
N GLY A 782 -0.43 32.38 -24.67
CA GLY A 782 1.02 32.25 -24.51
C GLY A 782 1.44 30.78 -24.34
N GLY A 783 2.75 30.55 -24.40
CA GLY A 783 3.33 29.25 -24.10
C GLY A 783 3.61 29.08 -22.60
N GLY A 784 3.49 27.85 -22.09
CA GLY A 784 3.73 27.49 -20.69
C GLY A 784 2.51 26.85 -20.02
N THR A 785 2.55 26.67 -18.70
CA THR A 785 1.48 26.05 -17.91
C THR A 785 0.78 27.06 -17.00
N THR A 786 -0.53 26.93 -16.85
CA THR A 786 -1.33 27.68 -15.87
C THR A 786 -2.44 26.84 -15.32
N ASP A 787 -2.72 27.01 -14.04
CA ASP A 787 -3.88 26.36 -13.42
C ASP A 787 -5.17 27.10 -13.77
N LEU A 788 -6.23 26.33 -13.89
CA LEU A 788 -7.61 26.75 -13.80
C LEU A 788 -8.11 26.38 -12.41
N THR A 789 -8.46 27.39 -11.63
CA THR A 789 -8.93 27.20 -10.26
C THR A 789 -10.43 27.39 -10.18
N VAL A 790 -11.10 26.62 -9.31
CA VAL A 790 -12.56 26.74 -9.09
C VAL A 790 -12.87 27.10 -7.64
N GLU A 791 -13.79 28.04 -7.46
CA GLU A 791 -14.36 28.39 -6.16
C GLU A 791 -15.86 28.06 -6.14
N VAL A 792 -16.29 27.23 -5.18
CA VAL A 792 -17.71 26.95 -4.93
C VAL A 792 -18.29 28.02 -4.02
N ASN A 793 -19.02 28.99 -4.59
CA ASN A 793 -19.61 30.07 -3.79
C ASN A 793 -20.92 29.65 -3.09
N ALA A 794 -21.67 28.72 -3.68
CA ALA A 794 -22.86 28.08 -3.12
C ALA A 794 -23.20 26.82 -3.93
N MET A 795 -23.62 25.75 -3.27
CA MET A 795 -24.10 24.53 -3.91
C MET A 795 -25.14 23.90 -2.99
N ASP A 796 -26.30 23.52 -3.52
CA ASP A 796 -27.43 23.04 -2.73
C ASP A 796 -28.00 21.74 -3.34
N ASP A 797 -28.39 20.80 -2.47
CA ASP A 797 -29.06 19.55 -2.82
C ASP A 797 -30.53 19.78 -3.23
N GLU A 798 -31.23 18.70 -3.56
CA GLU A 798 -32.63 18.73 -4.01
C GLU A 798 -33.61 19.21 -2.92
N SER A 799 -33.20 19.12 -1.65
CA SER A 799 -33.96 19.62 -0.50
C SER A 799 -33.70 21.09 -0.17
N GLY A 800 -32.69 21.70 -0.81
CA GLY A 800 -32.19 23.03 -0.53
C GLY A 800 -31.25 23.08 0.69
N THR A 801 -30.64 21.95 1.04
CA THR A 801 -29.55 21.87 2.03
C THR A 801 -28.23 22.11 1.32
N ALA A 802 -27.34 22.89 1.93
CA ALA A 802 -26.04 23.18 1.35
C ALA A 802 -25.20 21.89 1.23
N ILE A 803 -24.58 21.70 0.07
CA ILE A 803 -23.59 20.66 -0.18
C ILE A 803 -22.22 21.22 0.22
N GLU A 804 -21.53 20.52 1.11
CA GLU A 804 -20.12 20.78 1.38
C GLU A 804 -19.30 20.14 0.26
N ALA A 805 -18.61 20.98 -0.50
CA ALA A 805 -17.87 20.58 -1.68
C ALA A 805 -16.41 20.99 -1.57
N GLU A 806 -15.53 20.06 -1.93
CA GLU A 806 -14.12 20.28 -2.17
C GLU A 806 -13.90 20.66 -3.64
N THR A 807 -12.75 21.26 -3.93
CA THR A 807 -12.43 21.77 -5.26
C THR A 807 -11.17 21.11 -5.79
N ARG A 808 -11.19 20.72 -7.06
CA ARG A 808 -10.02 20.25 -7.78
C ARG A 808 -9.73 21.16 -8.96
N ASP A 809 -8.52 21.71 -8.96
CA ASP A 809 -8.04 22.58 -10.02
C ASP A 809 -7.67 21.75 -11.26
N GLY A 810 -7.76 22.37 -12.43
CA GLY A 810 -7.35 21.78 -13.71
C GLY A 810 -6.08 22.45 -14.22
N LEU A 811 -5.31 21.76 -15.07
CA LEU A 811 -4.09 22.30 -15.66
C LEU A 811 -4.30 22.66 -17.14
N VAL A 812 -3.84 23.83 -17.55
CA VAL A 812 -3.80 24.22 -18.98
C VAL A 812 -2.37 24.37 -19.44
N VAL A 813 -1.99 23.55 -20.42
CA VAL A 813 -0.71 23.67 -21.12
C VAL A 813 -0.94 24.48 -22.39
N GLY A 814 -0.52 25.74 -22.36
CA GLY A 814 -0.47 26.60 -23.53
C GLY A 814 0.66 26.18 -24.45
N GLY A 815 0.32 25.66 -25.62
CA GLY A 815 1.27 25.23 -26.63
C GLY A 815 1.99 26.42 -27.30
N PRO A 816 3.14 26.16 -27.93
CA PRO A 816 3.91 27.18 -28.64
C PRO A 816 3.07 27.86 -29.73
N LYS A 817 3.41 29.11 -30.03
CA LYS A 817 2.81 29.80 -31.19
C LYS A 817 3.28 29.15 -32.49
N THR A 818 2.43 29.25 -33.52
CA THR A 818 2.70 28.78 -34.89
C THR A 818 4.13 29.04 -35.34
N VAL A 819 4.88 27.96 -35.65
CA VAL A 819 6.27 28.05 -36.12
C VAL A 819 6.30 28.37 -37.62
N VAL A 820 5.43 27.72 -38.41
CA VAL A 820 5.25 27.96 -39.83
C VAL A 820 3.77 27.84 -40.23
N GLY A 821 3.34 28.60 -41.24
CA GLY A 821 1.96 28.52 -41.73
C GLY A 821 0.94 29.21 -40.80
N ASP A 822 -0.29 28.69 -40.81
CA ASP A 822 -1.43 29.20 -40.01
C ASP A 822 -1.88 28.20 -38.92
N ALA A 823 -1.32 26.98 -38.88
CA ALA A 823 -1.67 25.94 -37.91
C ALA A 823 -0.67 25.92 -36.75
N ALA A 824 -1.17 25.86 -35.51
CA ALA A 824 -0.30 25.77 -34.33
C ALA A 824 0.30 24.36 -34.21
N PRO A 825 1.52 24.23 -33.65
CA PRO A 825 2.08 22.95 -33.27
C PRO A 825 1.11 22.17 -32.38
N THR A 826 1.10 20.85 -32.54
CA THR A 826 0.35 19.94 -31.67
C THR A 826 1.28 18.92 -31.03
N ASP A 827 0.78 18.33 -29.97
CA ASP A 827 1.37 17.25 -29.19
C ASP A 827 0.51 15.99 -29.45
N PRO A 828 0.83 15.19 -30.50
CA PRO A 828 0.12 13.96 -30.83
C PRO A 828 0.06 12.89 -29.74
N ASP A 829 1.09 12.72 -28.91
CA ASP A 829 1.18 11.64 -27.91
C ASP A 829 0.87 12.07 -26.47
N GLY A 830 0.79 13.37 -26.22
CA GLY A 830 0.37 13.95 -24.95
C GLY A 830 1.47 14.08 -23.91
N ASP A 831 2.75 13.92 -24.29
CA ASP A 831 3.89 13.98 -23.36
C ASP A 831 4.31 15.42 -22.99
N GLY A 832 3.65 16.43 -23.57
CA GLY A 832 3.95 17.86 -23.37
C GLY A 832 4.98 18.43 -24.35
N ARG A 833 5.54 17.61 -25.24
CA ARG A 833 6.39 18.01 -26.38
C ARG A 833 5.50 18.19 -27.61
N PHE A 834 5.96 19.04 -28.53
CA PHE A 834 5.15 19.46 -29.68
C PHE A 834 5.84 19.02 -30.97
N GLU A 835 5.92 17.71 -31.18
CA GLU A 835 6.60 17.04 -32.30
C GLU A 835 5.95 17.30 -33.66
N ASP A 836 4.66 17.62 -33.72
CA ASP A 836 3.99 18.11 -34.94
C ASP A 836 4.13 19.63 -35.05
N LEU A 837 5.32 20.11 -35.41
CA LEU A 837 5.62 21.54 -35.55
C LEU A 837 4.82 22.26 -36.63
N ASN A 838 4.31 21.53 -37.63
CA ASN A 838 3.54 22.11 -38.73
C ASN A 838 2.01 22.04 -38.52
N GLY A 839 1.56 21.35 -37.48
CA GLY A 839 0.17 21.29 -37.02
C GLY A 839 -0.75 20.53 -37.96
N ASN A 840 -0.25 19.48 -38.65
CA ASN A 840 -1.04 18.67 -39.58
C ASN A 840 -1.71 17.43 -38.95
N GLY A 841 -1.53 17.25 -37.64
CA GLY A 841 -2.02 16.17 -36.79
C GLY A 841 -1.14 14.92 -36.75
N ARG A 842 0.15 15.00 -37.10
CA ARG A 842 1.09 13.86 -37.06
C ARG A 842 2.54 14.32 -37.08
N LEU A 843 3.43 13.54 -36.47
CA LEU A 843 4.87 13.66 -36.64
C LEU A 843 5.31 13.10 -38.01
N ASP A 844 5.94 13.93 -38.86
CA ASP A 844 6.57 13.47 -40.09
C ASP A 844 7.88 14.20 -40.42
N TYR A 845 8.53 13.81 -41.52
CA TYR A 845 9.83 14.37 -41.92
C TYR A 845 9.75 15.88 -42.25
N GLU A 846 8.56 16.44 -42.50
CA GLU A 846 8.39 17.88 -42.66
C GLU A 846 8.58 18.61 -41.31
N ASP A 847 8.22 18.01 -40.17
CA ASP A 847 8.40 18.60 -38.84
C ASP A 847 9.88 18.73 -38.45
N VAL A 848 10.69 17.71 -38.73
CA VAL A 848 12.14 17.76 -38.57
C VAL A 848 12.73 18.93 -39.37
N GLN A 849 12.23 19.16 -40.60
CA GLN A 849 12.68 20.30 -41.41
C GLN A 849 12.21 21.64 -40.86
N VAL A 850 11.00 21.70 -40.29
CA VAL A 850 10.45 22.89 -39.66
C VAL A 850 11.27 23.26 -38.43
N LEU A 851 11.56 22.31 -37.54
CA LEU A 851 12.39 22.54 -36.36
C LEU A 851 13.78 23.03 -36.79
N PHE A 852 14.47 22.27 -37.64
CA PHE A 852 15.80 22.61 -38.15
C PHE A 852 15.86 24.02 -38.78
N SER A 853 14.83 24.38 -39.55
CA SER A 853 14.81 25.67 -40.27
C SER A 853 14.47 26.86 -39.37
N ASN A 854 13.82 26.61 -38.22
CA ASN A 854 13.29 27.64 -37.35
C ASN A 854 13.83 27.58 -35.91
N MET A 855 14.90 26.83 -35.65
CA MET A 855 15.57 26.75 -34.33
C MET A 855 15.91 28.12 -33.71
N ASP A 856 16.12 29.15 -34.55
CA ASP A 856 16.44 30.50 -34.10
C ASP A 856 15.21 31.40 -33.90
N ALA A 857 14.01 30.93 -34.23
CA ALA A 857 12.78 31.69 -34.12
C ALA A 857 12.32 31.81 -32.66
N ASP A 858 11.73 32.94 -32.31
CA ASP A 858 11.20 33.18 -30.95
C ASP A 858 10.12 32.15 -30.57
N SER A 859 9.34 31.66 -31.55
CA SER A 859 8.33 30.60 -31.36
C SER A 859 8.93 29.28 -30.90
N VAL A 860 10.21 29.02 -31.22
CA VAL A 860 10.94 27.81 -30.82
C VAL A 860 11.77 28.10 -29.57
N ARG A 861 12.61 29.14 -29.59
CA ARG A 861 13.55 29.44 -28.49
C ARG A 861 12.91 29.83 -27.16
N LEU A 862 11.69 30.37 -27.18
CA LEU A 862 10.97 30.73 -25.94
C LEU A 862 10.19 29.56 -25.34
N ASN A 863 10.14 28.40 -26.02
CA ASN A 863 9.38 27.23 -25.60
C ASN A 863 10.33 26.02 -25.56
N ILE A 864 11.38 26.09 -24.73
CA ILE A 864 12.40 25.04 -24.65
C ILE A 864 11.77 23.71 -24.24
N GLY A 865 10.95 23.68 -23.19
CA GLY A 865 10.31 22.44 -22.74
C GLY A 865 9.50 21.72 -23.83
N ALA A 866 8.86 22.46 -24.74
CA ALA A 866 8.06 21.89 -25.82
C ALA A 866 8.89 21.30 -26.99
N TYR A 867 10.18 21.62 -27.09
CA TYR A 867 11.01 21.28 -28.26
C TYR A 867 12.40 20.70 -27.91
N ASP A 868 12.66 20.43 -26.64
CA ASP A 868 13.91 19.86 -26.12
C ASP A 868 13.85 18.33 -26.14
N PHE A 869 13.61 17.74 -27.31
CA PHE A 869 13.30 16.30 -27.49
C PHE A 869 14.37 15.33 -26.96
N ASN A 870 15.57 15.80 -26.61
CA ASN A 870 16.61 14.98 -25.98
C ASN A 870 16.79 15.25 -24.47
N GLU A 871 15.93 16.11 -23.90
CA GLU A 871 15.82 16.43 -22.48
C GLU A 871 17.08 17.01 -21.83
N ASN A 872 18.00 17.58 -22.61
CA ASN A 872 19.26 18.11 -22.08
C ASN A 872 19.14 19.53 -21.49
N GLY A 873 17.93 20.10 -21.52
CA GLY A 873 17.60 21.46 -21.10
C GLY A 873 17.98 22.52 -22.13
N LYS A 874 18.25 22.16 -23.39
CA LYS A 874 18.67 23.10 -24.44
C LYS A 874 18.21 22.68 -25.83
N LEU A 875 17.54 23.63 -26.47
CA LEU A 875 17.27 23.64 -27.91
C LEU A 875 18.55 23.76 -28.75
N ASP A 876 19.08 22.64 -29.22
CA ASP A 876 20.21 22.51 -30.13
C ASP A 876 20.01 21.44 -31.23
N PHE A 877 21.10 21.03 -31.88
CA PHE A 877 21.03 20.13 -33.03
C PHE A 877 20.72 18.68 -32.62
N ALA A 878 20.94 18.34 -31.36
CA ALA A 878 20.59 17.04 -30.82
C ALA A 878 19.06 16.87 -30.78
N ASP A 879 18.27 17.93 -30.58
CA ASP A 879 16.80 17.85 -30.64
C ASP A 879 16.29 17.53 -32.04
N VAL A 880 16.89 18.14 -33.06
CA VAL A 880 16.60 17.80 -34.46
C VAL A 880 16.94 16.34 -34.76
N THR A 881 17.96 15.81 -34.09
CA THR A 881 18.39 14.42 -34.27
C THR A 881 17.44 13.46 -33.56
N ALA A 882 17.06 13.76 -32.31
CA ALA A 882 16.06 13.00 -31.55
C ALA A 882 14.73 12.94 -32.29
N LEU A 883 14.18 14.09 -32.70
CA LEU A 883 12.95 14.16 -33.49
C LEU A 883 13.06 13.42 -34.84
N TYR A 884 14.25 13.36 -35.44
CA TYR A 884 14.46 12.57 -36.66
C TYR A 884 14.51 11.06 -36.38
N GLU A 885 15.04 10.64 -35.24
CA GLU A 885 15.08 9.24 -34.83
C GLU A 885 13.67 8.74 -34.53
N GLU A 886 12.84 9.55 -33.88
CA GLU A 886 11.45 9.22 -33.55
C GLU A 886 10.55 9.05 -34.80
N VAL A 887 10.83 9.77 -35.88
CA VAL A 887 10.14 9.59 -37.18
C VAL A 887 10.47 8.25 -37.85
N ASN A 888 11.55 7.55 -37.48
CA ASN A 888 12.09 6.38 -38.18
C ASN A 888 12.05 5.09 -37.37
#